data_AF-A0AA87J5B2-F1
#
_entry.id   AF-A0AA87J5B2-F1
#
_cell.length_a   1.000
_cell.length_b   1.000
_cell.length_c   1.000
_cell.angle_alpha   90.00
_cell.angle_beta   90.00
_cell.angle_gamma   90.00
#
_symmetry.space_group_name_H-M   'P 1'
#
loop_
_entity.id
_entity.type
_entity.pdbx_description
1 polymer ?
#
loop_
_entity_poly.entity_id
_entity_poly.type
_entity_poly.pdbx_seq_one_letter_code
_entity_poly.pdbx_strand_id
1 'polypeptide(L)'
;MLKQVSAILLLSVAIPVVSLAADNGAIRAITLSSGGLAEVSRSAVVDSDGVARLEVPLDQVDDMLKSLVVNGTEGSVAGISLAGPQPLQETFKGLPFTPEALSSVPSLLTSIQGARVSVTSGGKTVEGDILGIEIRKAGENATIHLLTVLDKDGAVETLALGEDASVRIDDADMRAKVAKAAGAIARAKNDSTRTIDIRVNGAKSAGDIGLTYVVPSPIWKTAYKVVTEGNGKARLQAWTVLENASGEDWKGVKLTLTSAEPVTLKQGLHQLYWRERQEVPVDTASNNVSDPDSGDLSNRQSLSSDVEGRAAPAPAEATMGGVRRKAQASAYMADELGRPAVPMQMAAANPTAATESDISATFELPGTYDLANGDSLSVPIVDVELDADMVDMYRAGSSFRNPIAAVMLKNTAGVSMPAGILTLYDSKIGYVGDSQLSALPKGDTRLASFATDRKVSISEQQTPTEEIASLKVSDGVMQAVVKYRQTTTYTVSGALDGDRTVIVEHPIRDGWSFSSSESFGKTATHQRLKTVVPAATEKTLTAVDEQLQSNSYALVDAQPDMLLGWSASAHDTALTDKLANLAEVRKQQVAAQNDLESFDNEIEKLTNDQERIRQNIGAVPENSDLKKRYLKALADSEDQIAAVGEKRAGVQKDSDRLGSQVAEIIRAF
;
A
#
# COMPACT_ATOMS: atom_id res chain seq x y z
N MET A 1 78.83 -28.80 -53.69
CA MET A 1 77.60 -29.63 -53.73
C MET A 1 76.90 -29.49 -52.39
N LEU A 2 76.18 -28.40 -52.15
CA LEU A 2 74.72 -28.27 -52.31
C LEU A 2 73.91 -29.40 -51.64
N LYS A 3 73.31 -29.10 -50.48
CA LYS A 3 71.93 -29.51 -50.14
C LYS A 3 71.22 -28.34 -49.42
N GLN A 4 70.25 -27.76 -50.12
CA GLN A 4 69.28 -26.73 -49.69
C GLN A 4 68.24 -27.38 -48.76
N VAL A 5 67.91 -26.79 -47.60
CA VAL A 5 66.84 -25.79 -47.31
C VAL A 5 65.44 -26.18 -47.79
N SER A 6 64.54 -26.45 -46.83
CA SER A 6 63.17 -25.92 -46.78
C SER A 6 62.54 -26.23 -45.42
N ALA A 7 62.68 -25.29 -44.47
CA ALA A 7 61.89 -25.27 -43.24
C ALA A 7 60.78 -24.24 -43.41
N ILE A 8 59.54 -24.69 -43.34
CA ILE A 8 58.33 -23.87 -43.45
C ILE A 8 58.18 -23.08 -42.15
N LEU A 9 58.27 -21.74 -42.26
CA LEU A 9 58.02 -20.80 -41.18
C LEU A 9 56.50 -20.55 -41.08
N LEU A 10 55.83 -21.20 -40.14
CA LEU A 10 54.44 -20.91 -39.77
C LEU A 10 54.43 -19.68 -38.86
N LEU A 11 54.21 -18.50 -39.44
CA LEU A 11 53.97 -17.25 -38.72
C LEU A 11 52.54 -17.28 -38.16
N SER A 12 52.38 -17.78 -36.93
CA SER A 12 51.14 -17.63 -36.17
C SER A 12 51.09 -16.22 -35.59
N VAL A 13 50.32 -15.34 -36.24
CA VAL A 13 49.93 -14.06 -35.66
C VAL A 13 48.89 -14.35 -34.59
N ALA A 14 49.34 -14.59 -33.36
CA ALA A 14 48.49 -14.60 -32.19
C ALA A 14 48.08 -13.15 -31.91
N ILE A 15 46.86 -12.77 -32.28
CA ILE A 15 46.21 -11.56 -31.76
C ILE A 15 45.79 -11.89 -30.33
N PRO A 16 46.36 -11.27 -29.29
CA PRO A 16 45.86 -11.47 -27.95
C PRO A 16 44.54 -10.71 -27.85
N VAL A 17 43.42 -11.44 -27.82
CA VAL A 17 42.16 -10.90 -27.31
C VAL A 17 42.32 -10.84 -25.80
N VAL A 18 42.93 -9.76 -25.30
CA VAL A 18 42.84 -9.43 -23.89
C VAL A 18 41.41 -8.93 -23.66
N SER A 19 40.56 -9.79 -23.11
CA SER A 19 39.37 -9.32 -22.42
C SER A 19 39.87 -8.62 -21.16
N LEU A 20 40.13 -7.31 -21.27
CA LEU A 20 40.19 -6.45 -20.09
C LEU A 20 38.76 -6.41 -19.56
N ALA A 21 38.47 -7.20 -18.53
CA ALA A 21 37.36 -6.86 -17.65
C ALA A 21 37.60 -5.41 -17.21
N ALA A 22 36.62 -4.53 -17.41
CA ALA A 22 36.77 -3.15 -17.00
C ALA A 22 36.99 -3.14 -15.47
N ASP A 23 38.17 -2.70 -15.04
CA ASP A 23 38.41 -2.42 -13.63
C ASP A 23 37.68 -1.11 -13.32
N ASN A 24 36.45 -1.25 -12.83
CA ASN A 24 35.62 -0.14 -12.33
C ASN A 24 36.27 0.61 -11.15
N GLY A 25 37.42 0.11 -10.67
CA GLY A 25 38.10 0.57 -9.48
C GLY A 25 37.39 0.11 -8.20
N ALA A 26 38.14 -0.01 -7.10
CA ALA A 26 37.64 -0.64 -5.89
C ALA A 26 36.50 0.15 -5.22
N ILE A 27 35.39 -0.53 -4.92
CA ILE A 27 34.37 -0.04 -4.00
C ILE A 27 35.01 0.12 -2.61
N ARG A 28 34.84 1.30 -2.01
CA ARG A 28 35.39 1.65 -0.69
C ARG A 28 34.33 1.57 0.40
N ALA A 29 33.14 2.08 0.12
CA ALA A 29 32.03 2.09 1.06
C ALA A 29 30.69 1.97 0.35
N ILE A 30 29.72 1.36 1.02
CA ILE A 30 28.32 1.32 0.60
C ILE A 30 27.44 1.71 1.78
N THR A 31 26.53 2.66 1.54
CA THR A 31 25.45 3.01 2.45
C THR A 31 24.13 2.45 1.92
N LEU A 32 23.51 1.53 2.63
CA LEU A 32 22.23 0.90 2.27
C LEU A 32 21.08 1.58 2.99
N SER A 33 20.08 2.01 2.21
CA SER A 33 18.84 2.60 2.73
C SER A 33 17.73 1.57 2.82
N SER A 34 16.86 1.71 3.84
CA SER A 34 15.61 0.94 3.94
C SER A 34 14.63 1.25 2.79
N GLY A 35 14.85 2.35 2.05
CA GLY A 35 14.11 2.73 0.85
C GLY A 35 14.56 2.04 -0.44
N GLY A 36 15.50 1.08 -0.39
CA GLY A 36 15.87 0.26 -1.55
C GLY A 36 16.88 0.92 -2.49
N LEU A 37 17.77 1.74 -1.94
CA LEU A 37 18.88 2.38 -2.65
C LEU A 37 20.19 2.10 -1.94
N ALA A 38 21.26 1.94 -2.73
CA ALA A 38 22.63 1.91 -2.26
C ALA A 38 23.37 3.15 -2.75
N GLU A 39 23.92 3.94 -1.83
CA GLU A 39 24.97 4.91 -2.18
C GLU A 39 26.30 4.16 -2.22
N VAL A 40 26.94 4.14 -3.37
CA VAL A 40 28.21 3.48 -3.61
C VAL A 40 29.30 4.54 -3.69
N SER A 41 30.34 4.39 -2.88
CA SER A 41 31.57 5.18 -2.96
C SER A 41 32.73 4.29 -3.42
N ARG A 42 33.41 4.69 -4.50
CA ARG A 42 34.53 3.94 -5.07
C ARG A 42 35.66 4.85 -5.54
N SER A 43 36.86 4.29 -5.67
CA SER A 43 37.97 4.95 -6.36
C SER A 43 37.97 4.55 -7.83
N ALA A 44 38.28 5.47 -8.75
CA ALA A 44 38.48 5.19 -10.18
C ALA A 44 39.78 5.82 -10.68
N VAL A 45 40.48 5.13 -11.57
CA VAL A 45 41.75 5.60 -12.14
C VAL A 45 41.48 6.46 -13.38
N VAL A 46 42.08 7.65 -13.42
CA VAL A 46 42.10 8.48 -14.63
C VAL A 46 43.27 8.04 -15.51
N ASP A 47 42.98 7.65 -16.75
CA ASP A 47 43.99 7.22 -17.72
C ASP A 47 44.85 8.40 -18.24
N SER A 48 45.85 8.09 -19.08
CA SER A 48 46.73 9.09 -19.68
C SER A 48 46.00 10.09 -20.59
N ASP A 49 44.80 9.76 -21.05
CA ASP A 49 43.97 10.59 -21.92
C ASP A 49 42.99 11.47 -21.10
N GLY A 50 43.11 11.44 -19.77
CA GLY A 50 42.26 12.19 -18.86
C GLY A 50 40.85 11.61 -18.70
N VAL A 51 40.68 10.30 -18.92
CA VAL A 51 39.37 9.63 -18.86
C VAL A 51 39.37 8.54 -17.78
N ALA A 52 38.37 8.58 -16.90
CA ALA A 52 38.01 7.45 -16.05
C ALA A 52 36.85 6.69 -16.70
N ARG A 53 36.95 5.35 -16.80
CA ARG A 53 35.91 4.51 -17.41
C ARG A 53 35.25 3.64 -16.36
N LEU A 54 33.92 3.57 -16.42
CA LEU A 54 33.11 2.75 -15.51
C LEU A 54 32.11 1.92 -16.31
N GLU A 55 32.13 0.61 -16.14
CA GLU A 55 31.15 -0.33 -16.70
C GLU A 55 29.98 -0.52 -15.73
N VAL A 56 28.78 -0.18 -16.17
CA VAL A 56 27.58 -0.09 -15.33
C VAL A 56 26.48 -1.00 -15.88
N PRO A 57 25.79 -1.80 -15.04
CA PRO A 57 24.59 -2.53 -15.45
C PRO A 57 23.54 -1.61 -16.06
N LEU A 58 22.93 -2.04 -17.17
CA LEU A 58 22.01 -1.22 -17.96
C LEU A 58 20.86 -0.61 -17.15
N ASP A 59 20.32 -1.37 -16.20
CA ASP A 59 19.22 -0.99 -15.33
C ASP A 59 19.60 0.06 -14.26
N GLN A 60 20.89 0.27 -14.05
CA GLN A 60 21.44 1.26 -13.11
C GLN A 60 21.90 2.56 -13.81
N VAL A 61 21.99 2.58 -15.14
CA VAL A 61 22.53 3.73 -15.91
C VAL A 61 21.77 5.02 -15.61
N ASP A 62 20.44 4.97 -15.56
CA ASP A 62 19.61 6.14 -15.27
C ASP A 62 19.90 6.75 -13.90
N ASP A 63 19.99 5.90 -12.87
CA ASP A 63 20.26 6.34 -11.50
C ASP A 63 21.69 6.85 -11.35
N MET A 64 22.65 6.23 -12.04
CA MET A 64 24.02 6.71 -12.13
C MET A 64 24.13 8.07 -12.79
N LEU A 65 23.51 8.27 -13.97
CA LEU A 65 23.52 9.56 -14.67
C LEU A 65 22.88 10.68 -13.82
N LYS A 66 21.86 10.34 -13.02
CA LYS A 66 21.19 11.30 -12.15
C LYS A 66 22.01 11.68 -10.91
N SER A 67 22.82 10.78 -10.38
CA SER A 67 23.38 10.89 -9.03
C SER A 67 24.90 10.96 -8.95
N LEU A 68 25.63 10.71 -10.03
CA LEU A 68 27.10 10.64 -10.02
C LEU A 68 27.74 11.96 -9.58
N VAL A 69 28.55 11.87 -8.54
CA VAL A 69 29.40 12.92 -8.01
C VAL A 69 30.86 12.47 -8.10
N VAL A 70 31.71 13.35 -8.62
CA VAL A 70 33.16 13.15 -8.67
C VAL A 70 33.83 13.95 -7.54
N ASN A 71 34.60 13.27 -6.71
CA ASN A 71 35.26 13.79 -5.52
C ASN A 71 36.79 13.70 -5.65
N GLY A 72 37.51 14.61 -4.98
CA GLY A 72 38.96 14.48 -4.79
C GLY A 72 39.85 14.83 -6.00
N THR A 73 39.34 15.53 -7.01
CA THR A 73 40.14 16.00 -8.16
C THR A 73 40.75 17.38 -7.91
N GLU A 74 42.04 17.56 -8.23
CA GLU A 74 42.62 18.92 -8.43
C GLU A 74 42.15 19.56 -9.75
N GLY A 75 41.54 18.76 -10.64
CA GLY A 75 40.99 19.15 -11.94
C GLY A 75 39.48 19.38 -11.94
N SER A 76 38.90 19.67 -13.11
CA SER A 76 37.45 19.85 -13.30
C SER A 76 36.86 18.76 -14.22
N VAL A 77 35.62 18.35 -13.93
CA VAL A 77 34.88 17.39 -14.79
C VAL A 77 34.44 18.11 -16.06
N ALA A 78 34.92 17.63 -17.21
CA ALA A 78 34.66 18.20 -18.52
C ALA A 78 33.35 17.68 -19.14
N GLY A 79 32.99 16.44 -18.81
CA GLY A 79 31.76 15.81 -19.32
C GLY A 79 31.73 14.30 -19.07
N ILE A 80 30.54 13.75 -19.23
CA ILE A 80 30.25 12.32 -19.17
C ILE A 80 29.74 11.89 -20.54
N SER A 81 30.23 10.77 -21.07
CA SER A 81 29.76 10.21 -22.34
C SER A 81 29.56 8.70 -22.24
N LEU A 82 28.55 8.19 -22.96
CA LEU A 82 28.23 6.78 -23.06
C LEU A 82 27.53 6.50 -24.40
N ALA A 83 27.50 5.23 -24.82
CA ALA A 83 26.75 4.81 -25.99
C ALA A 83 25.24 5.05 -25.79
N GLY A 84 24.52 5.33 -26.89
CA GLY A 84 23.06 5.51 -26.85
C GLY A 84 22.29 4.24 -26.45
N PRO A 85 20.97 4.34 -26.21
CA PRO A 85 20.16 3.21 -25.72
C PRO A 85 19.97 2.07 -26.72
N GLN A 86 20.03 2.38 -28.01
CA GLN A 86 19.72 1.44 -29.10
C GLN A 86 20.89 1.33 -30.10
N PRO A 87 22.08 0.92 -29.66
CA PRO A 87 23.29 0.97 -30.49
C PRO A 87 23.19 0.07 -31.73
N LEU A 88 22.48 -1.06 -31.62
CA LEU A 88 22.22 -1.96 -32.74
C LEU A 88 21.34 -1.26 -33.79
N GLN A 89 20.18 -0.73 -33.38
CA GLN A 89 19.24 -0.07 -34.30
C GLN A 89 19.89 1.15 -34.97
N GLU A 90 20.61 1.98 -34.21
CA GLU A 90 21.32 3.15 -34.78
C GLU A 90 22.41 2.73 -35.76
N THR A 91 23.10 1.61 -35.51
CA THR A 91 24.08 1.08 -36.47
C THR A 91 23.40 0.64 -37.77
N PHE A 92 22.26 -0.06 -37.68
CA PHE A 92 21.53 -0.57 -38.83
C PHE A 92 20.79 0.50 -39.64
N LYS A 93 20.40 1.64 -39.05
CA LYS A 93 19.91 2.82 -39.81
C LYS A 93 20.90 3.32 -40.86
N GLY A 94 22.21 3.13 -40.63
CA GLY A 94 23.28 3.49 -41.55
C GLY A 94 23.70 2.39 -42.52
N LEU A 95 23.01 1.23 -42.51
CA LEU A 95 23.32 0.09 -43.37
C LEU A 95 22.22 -0.10 -44.42
N PRO A 96 22.56 -0.63 -45.61
CA PRO A 96 21.58 -0.83 -46.69
C PRO A 96 20.67 -2.05 -46.49
N PHE A 97 20.77 -2.73 -45.34
CA PHE A 97 20.04 -3.96 -45.02
C PHE A 97 19.70 -4.02 -43.54
N THR A 98 18.70 -4.84 -43.18
CA THR A 98 18.24 -5.04 -41.80
C THR A 98 18.95 -6.24 -41.14
N PRO A 99 18.86 -6.43 -39.80
CA PRO A 99 19.44 -7.59 -39.12
C PRO A 99 18.95 -8.94 -39.68
N GLU A 100 17.69 -9.01 -40.10
CA GLU A 100 17.06 -10.21 -40.65
C GLU A 100 17.69 -10.64 -41.98
N ALA A 101 18.25 -9.70 -42.74
CA ALA A 101 18.93 -10.00 -43.99
C ALA A 101 20.17 -10.90 -43.79
N LEU A 102 20.78 -10.86 -42.60
CA LEU A 102 21.95 -11.69 -42.27
C LEU A 102 21.60 -13.10 -41.81
N SER A 103 20.32 -13.47 -41.79
CA SER A 103 19.86 -14.80 -41.36
C SER A 103 20.12 -15.90 -42.38
N SER A 104 20.24 -15.57 -43.67
CA SER A 104 20.49 -16.53 -44.74
C SER A 104 21.21 -15.90 -45.93
N VAL A 105 21.91 -16.73 -46.71
CA VAL A 105 22.57 -16.29 -47.96
C VAL A 105 21.57 -15.66 -48.95
N PRO A 106 20.40 -16.26 -49.25
CA PRO A 106 19.41 -15.64 -50.11
C PRO A 106 18.89 -14.29 -49.59
N SER A 107 18.61 -14.17 -48.28
CA SER A 107 18.15 -12.90 -47.68
C SER A 107 19.21 -11.81 -47.80
N LEU A 108 20.48 -12.15 -47.54
CA LEU A 108 21.59 -11.22 -47.64
C LEU A 108 21.72 -10.71 -49.08
N LEU A 109 21.86 -11.63 -50.04
CA LEU A 109 22.00 -11.30 -51.46
C LEU A 109 20.83 -10.46 -52.00
N THR A 110 19.61 -10.69 -51.51
CA THR A 110 18.43 -9.90 -51.89
C THR A 110 18.56 -8.45 -51.39
N SER A 111 19.06 -8.27 -50.17
CA SER A 111 19.22 -6.95 -49.54
C SER A 111 20.37 -6.12 -50.11
N ILE A 112 21.34 -6.76 -50.77
CA ILE A 112 22.51 -6.10 -51.38
C ILE A 112 22.46 -6.12 -52.92
N GLN A 113 21.25 -6.10 -53.51
CA GLN A 113 21.06 -6.03 -54.95
C GLN A 113 21.89 -4.89 -55.56
N GLY A 114 22.59 -5.17 -56.66
CA GLY A 114 23.57 -4.28 -57.30
C GLY A 114 25.00 -4.42 -56.80
N ALA A 115 25.27 -5.14 -55.69
CA ALA A 115 26.64 -5.41 -55.25
C ALA A 115 27.30 -6.50 -56.10
N ARG A 116 28.61 -6.37 -56.31
CA ARG A 116 29.42 -7.39 -57.00
C ARG A 116 29.76 -8.55 -56.07
N VAL A 117 29.48 -9.77 -56.52
CA VAL A 117 29.69 -11.00 -55.75
C VAL A 117 30.23 -12.13 -56.62
N SER A 118 30.88 -13.07 -55.95
CA SER A 118 31.26 -14.38 -56.46
C SER A 118 30.57 -15.44 -55.61
N VAL A 119 29.65 -16.18 -56.22
CA VAL A 119 28.77 -17.15 -55.52
C VAL A 119 28.99 -18.54 -56.07
N THR A 120 29.27 -19.49 -55.18
CA THR A 120 29.44 -20.91 -55.51
C THR A 120 28.33 -21.74 -54.89
N SER A 121 27.65 -22.57 -55.69
CA SER A 121 26.56 -23.46 -55.24
C SER A 121 26.44 -24.65 -56.21
N GLY A 122 26.29 -25.87 -55.70
CA GLY A 122 26.20 -27.09 -56.51
C GLY A 122 27.42 -27.34 -57.41
N GLY A 123 28.60 -26.88 -57.00
CA GLY A 123 29.85 -26.95 -57.77
C GLY A 123 29.97 -25.94 -58.93
N LYS A 124 28.97 -25.08 -59.16
CA LYS A 124 29.03 -23.98 -60.13
C LYS A 124 29.34 -22.66 -59.42
N THR A 125 30.20 -21.85 -59.99
CA THR A 125 30.49 -20.48 -59.52
C THR A 125 30.00 -19.47 -60.55
N VAL A 126 29.29 -18.44 -60.09
CA VAL A 126 28.90 -17.27 -60.89
C VAL A 126 29.52 -16.00 -60.29
N GLU A 127 29.95 -15.07 -61.12
CA GLU A 127 30.55 -13.80 -60.71
C GLU A 127 29.91 -12.65 -61.46
N GLY A 128 29.49 -11.60 -60.75
CA GLY A 128 28.82 -10.46 -61.36
C GLY A 128 28.07 -9.59 -60.36
N ASP A 129 27.35 -8.59 -60.88
CA ASP A 129 26.51 -7.68 -60.11
C ASP A 129 25.12 -8.29 -59.90
N ILE A 130 24.63 -8.31 -58.66
CA ILE A 130 23.35 -8.96 -58.33
C ILE A 130 22.19 -8.22 -59.00
N LEU A 131 21.46 -8.90 -59.89
CA LEU A 131 20.24 -8.36 -60.48
C LEU A 131 19.00 -8.69 -59.66
N GLY A 132 19.00 -9.78 -58.90
CA GLY A 132 17.91 -10.17 -58.01
C GLY A 132 17.89 -11.66 -57.69
N ILE A 133 16.98 -12.05 -56.79
CA ILE A 133 16.73 -13.45 -56.45
C ILE A 133 15.27 -13.77 -56.71
N GLU A 134 15.02 -14.83 -57.48
CA GLU A 134 13.69 -15.36 -57.75
C GLU A 134 13.43 -16.57 -56.83
N ILE A 135 12.25 -16.62 -56.20
CA ILE A 135 11.81 -17.78 -55.42
C ILE A 135 10.90 -18.63 -56.30
N ARG A 136 11.30 -19.88 -56.59
CA ARG A 136 10.47 -20.85 -57.31
C ARG A 136 10.03 -21.97 -56.40
N LYS A 137 8.74 -22.35 -56.48
CA LYS A 137 8.23 -23.55 -55.84
C LYS A 137 8.65 -24.78 -56.64
N ALA A 138 9.24 -25.76 -55.97
CA ALA A 138 9.56 -27.07 -56.49
C ALA A 138 8.78 -28.13 -55.69
N GLY A 139 7.56 -28.47 -56.15
CA GLY A 139 6.66 -29.37 -55.44
C GLY A 139 5.88 -28.72 -54.28
N GLU A 140 5.16 -29.53 -53.49
CA GLU A 140 4.25 -29.03 -52.44
C GLU A 140 4.96 -28.29 -51.29
N ASN A 141 6.22 -28.62 -50.97
CA ASN A 141 6.94 -28.09 -49.80
C ASN A 141 8.38 -27.61 -50.03
N ALA A 142 8.92 -27.60 -51.26
CA ALA A 142 10.29 -27.12 -51.49
C ALA A 142 10.32 -25.80 -52.24
N THR A 143 11.19 -24.89 -51.82
CA THR A 143 11.48 -23.61 -52.48
C THR A 143 12.92 -23.58 -52.96
N ILE A 144 13.11 -23.22 -54.22
CA ILE A 144 14.43 -23.02 -54.84
C ILE A 144 14.65 -21.51 -54.98
N HIS A 145 15.77 -21.03 -54.47
CA HIS A 145 16.21 -19.65 -54.64
C HIS A 145 17.13 -19.57 -55.86
N LEU A 146 16.77 -18.77 -56.86
CA LEU A 146 17.56 -18.57 -58.07
C LEU A 146 18.19 -17.18 -58.04
N LEU A 147 19.50 -17.12 -57.86
CA LEU A 147 20.28 -15.91 -57.99
C LEU A 147 20.47 -15.57 -59.47
N THR A 148 20.23 -14.31 -59.83
CA THR A 148 20.55 -13.76 -61.15
C THR A 148 21.63 -12.69 -61.03
N VAL A 149 22.71 -12.81 -61.82
CA VAL A 149 23.82 -11.84 -61.85
C VAL A 149 24.07 -11.34 -63.27
N LEU A 150 24.57 -10.11 -63.38
CA LEU A 150 25.13 -9.54 -64.61
C LEU A 150 26.64 -9.64 -64.54
N ASP A 151 27.25 -10.43 -65.43
CA ASP A 151 28.70 -10.58 -65.45
C ASP A 151 29.40 -9.35 -66.05
N LYS A 152 30.74 -9.36 -66.02
CA LYS A 152 31.58 -8.26 -66.55
C LYS A 152 31.47 -8.05 -68.07
N ASP A 153 31.02 -9.07 -68.80
CA ASP A 153 30.88 -9.05 -70.27
C ASP A 153 29.44 -8.71 -70.69
N GLY A 154 28.55 -8.46 -69.72
CA GLY A 154 27.15 -8.10 -69.92
C GLY A 154 26.20 -9.29 -70.08
N ALA A 155 26.65 -10.52 -69.82
CA ALA A 155 25.80 -11.70 -69.84
C ALA A 155 25.03 -11.85 -68.51
N VAL A 156 23.78 -12.30 -68.62
CA VAL A 156 22.93 -12.59 -67.46
C VAL A 156 23.02 -14.07 -67.14
N GLU A 157 23.55 -14.40 -65.97
CA GLU A 157 23.65 -15.78 -65.48
C GLU A 157 22.70 -16.05 -64.32
N THR A 158 22.18 -17.29 -64.27
CA THR A 158 21.40 -17.78 -63.14
C THR A 158 22.10 -18.94 -62.41
N LEU A 159 21.94 -18.97 -61.09
CA LEU A 159 22.47 -19.99 -60.19
C LEU A 159 21.41 -20.36 -59.14
N ALA A 160 21.11 -21.65 -59.01
CA ALA A 160 20.30 -22.15 -57.89
C ALA A 160 21.15 -22.17 -56.61
N LEU A 161 20.66 -21.53 -55.54
CA LEU A 161 21.30 -21.48 -54.23
C LEU A 161 20.86 -22.70 -53.40
N GLY A 162 21.79 -23.62 -53.14
CA GLY A 162 21.62 -24.78 -52.26
C GLY A 162 22.12 -24.51 -50.84
N GLU A 163 22.05 -25.53 -49.98
CA GLU A 163 22.57 -25.46 -48.60
C GLU A 163 24.11 -25.29 -48.56
N ASP A 164 24.80 -25.64 -49.64
CA ASP A 164 26.24 -25.50 -49.84
C ASP A 164 26.66 -24.12 -50.39
N ALA A 165 25.71 -23.18 -50.54
CA ALA A 165 25.98 -21.89 -51.13
C ALA A 165 27.02 -21.09 -50.33
N SER A 166 28.10 -20.69 -51.01
CA SER A 166 29.15 -19.82 -50.49
C SER A 166 29.16 -18.51 -51.26
N VAL A 167 29.22 -17.38 -50.54
CA VAL A 167 29.23 -16.03 -51.14
C VAL A 167 30.49 -15.31 -50.72
N ARG A 168 31.20 -14.76 -51.70
CA ARG A 168 32.26 -13.78 -51.50
C ARG A 168 31.76 -12.43 -52.03
N ILE A 169 31.67 -11.45 -51.13
CA ILE A 169 31.34 -10.07 -51.49
C ILE A 169 32.61 -9.41 -52.03
N ASP A 170 32.63 -9.09 -53.32
CA ASP A 170 33.79 -8.54 -54.01
C ASP A 170 33.90 -7.02 -53.84
N ASP A 171 32.77 -6.35 -53.64
CA ASP A 171 32.71 -4.95 -53.22
C ASP A 171 33.32 -4.77 -51.81
N ALA A 172 34.40 -3.99 -51.71
CA ALA A 172 35.12 -3.77 -50.46
C ALA A 172 34.33 -2.94 -49.43
N ASP A 173 33.51 -1.98 -49.87
CA ASP A 173 32.68 -1.14 -49.00
C ASP A 173 31.52 -1.96 -48.44
N MET A 174 30.85 -2.76 -49.28
CA MET A 174 29.78 -3.67 -48.84
C MET A 174 30.31 -4.72 -47.86
N ARG A 175 31.51 -5.27 -48.13
CA ARG A 175 32.15 -6.21 -47.21
C ARG A 175 32.43 -5.59 -45.84
N ALA A 176 32.90 -4.33 -45.81
CA ALA A 176 33.11 -3.60 -44.56
C ALA A 176 31.79 -3.35 -43.81
N LYS A 177 30.71 -3.02 -44.52
CA LYS A 177 29.35 -2.87 -43.94
C LYS A 177 28.83 -4.16 -43.32
N VAL A 178 28.99 -5.31 -43.99
CA VAL A 178 28.60 -6.62 -43.43
C VAL A 178 29.43 -6.98 -42.20
N ALA A 179 30.75 -6.73 -42.23
CA ALA A 179 31.61 -6.93 -41.06
C ALA A 179 31.20 -6.03 -39.86
N LYS A 180 30.87 -4.76 -40.13
CA LYS A 180 30.36 -3.82 -39.12
C LYS A 180 29.04 -4.31 -38.53
N ALA A 181 28.13 -4.82 -39.36
CA ALA A 181 26.84 -5.37 -38.93
C ALA A 181 27.01 -6.61 -38.03
N ALA A 182 27.87 -7.55 -38.43
CA ALA A 182 28.18 -8.74 -37.64
C ALA A 182 28.79 -8.37 -36.28
N GLY A 183 29.72 -7.39 -36.25
CA GLY A 183 30.28 -6.87 -35.01
C GLY A 183 29.27 -6.12 -34.12
N ALA A 184 28.25 -5.48 -34.70
CA ALA A 184 27.16 -4.87 -33.94
C ALA A 184 26.24 -5.93 -33.32
N ILE A 185 25.89 -6.99 -34.05
CA ILE A 185 25.10 -8.12 -33.53
C ILE A 185 25.83 -8.84 -32.41
N ALA A 186 27.13 -9.08 -32.56
CA ALA A 186 27.93 -9.73 -31.54
C ALA A 186 27.95 -8.93 -30.22
N ARG A 187 28.08 -7.60 -30.30
CA ARG A 187 28.00 -6.71 -29.13
C ARG A 187 26.61 -6.66 -28.52
N ALA A 188 25.57 -6.60 -29.36
CA ALA A 188 24.18 -6.57 -28.91
C ALA A 188 23.76 -7.81 -28.09
N LYS A 189 24.37 -8.99 -28.34
CA LYS A 189 24.08 -10.21 -27.56
C LYS A 189 24.52 -10.17 -26.11
N ASN A 190 25.54 -9.37 -25.80
CA ASN A 190 26.09 -9.21 -24.45
C ASN A 190 25.88 -7.78 -23.94
N ASP A 191 24.83 -7.12 -24.42
CA ASP A 191 24.54 -5.71 -24.15
C ASP A 191 23.82 -5.57 -22.80
N SER A 192 24.45 -6.04 -21.72
CA SER A 192 23.92 -5.95 -20.34
C SER A 192 24.51 -4.79 -19.54
N THR A 193 25.55 -4.15 -20.07
CA THR A 193 26.28 -3.06 -19.42
C THR A 193 26.49 -1.87 -20.35
N ARG A 194 26.80 -0.70 -19.78
CA ARG A 194 27.23 0.50 -20.50
C ARG A 194 28.53 1.01 -19.90
N THR A 195 29.50 1.31 -20.75
CA THR A 195 30.70 2.04 -20.34
C THR A 195 30.38 3.53 -20.30
N ILE A 196 30.57 4.13 -19.12
CA ILE A 196 30.49 5.55 -18.85
C ILE A 196 31.92 6.10 -18.83
N ASP A 197 32.22 7.00 -19.76
CA ASP A 197 33.49 7.72 -19.84
C ASP A 197 33.34 9.08 -19.13
N ILE A 198 34.12 9.29 -18.08
CA ILE A 198 34.16 10.52 -17.29
C ILE A 198 35.45 11.26 -17.65
N ARG A 199 35.33 12.39 -18.35
CA ARG A 199 36.50 13.18 -18.76
C ARG A 199 36.85 14.22 -17.69
N VAL A 200 38.10 14.22 -17.24
CA VAL A 200 38.63 15.12 -16.22
C VAL A 200 39.73 15.98 -16.82
N ASN A 201 39.54 17.30 -16.82
CA ASN A 201 40.52 18.26 -17.30
C ASN A 201 41.52 18.63 -16.20
N GLY A 202 42.79 18.81 -16.57
CA GLY A 202 43.82 19.29 -15.65
C GLY A 202 44.35 18.24 -14.67
N ALA A 203 44.06 16.95 -14.91
CA ALA A 203 44.68 15.85 -14.17
C ALA A 203 46.19 15.82 -14.49
N LYS A 204 47.03 16.19 -13.52
CA LYS A 204 48.49 16.31 -13.70
C LYS A 204 49.23 14.96 -13.66
N SER A 205 48.54 13.89 -13.28
CA SER A 205 49.02 12.51 -13.25
C SER A 205 47.83 11.53 -13.29
N ALA A 206 48.08 10.27 -13.66
CA ALA A 206 47.15 9.18 -13.37
C ALA A 206 46.95 9.14 -11.85
N GLY A 207 45.79 9.60 -11.40
CA GLY A 207 45.44 9.71 -9.99
C GLY A 207 44.05 9.12 -9.77
N ASP A 208 43.86 8.55 -8.59
CA ASP A 208 42.57 8.02 -8.18
C ASP A 208 41.61 9.17 -7.89
N ILE A 209 40.45 9.17 -8.54
CA ILE A 209 39.33 10.05 -8.22
C ILE A 209 38.31 9.27 -7.39
N GLY A 210 37.62 9.96 -6.49
CA GLY A 210 36.47 9.39 -5.79
C GLY A 210 35.22 9.52 -6.65
N LEU A 211 34.43 8.46 -6.74
CA LEU A 211 33.11 8.49 -7.35
C LEU A 211 32.09 8.11 -6.29
N THR A 212 31.04 8.91 -6.15
CA THR A 212 29.88 8.60 -5.31
C THR A 212 28.63 8.67 -6.17
N TYR A 213 27.79 7.64 -6.13
CA TYR A 213 26.55 7.57 -6.90
C TYR A 213 25.57 6.64 -6.22
N VAL A 214 24.32 6.65 -6.68
CA VAL A 214 23.25 5.84 -6.14
C VAL A 214 22.78 4.84 -7.20
N VAL A 215 22.52 3.60 -6.75
CA VAL A 215 21.95 2.52 -7.57
C VAL A 215 20.79 1.85 -6.84
N PRO A 216 19.83 1.24 -7.58
CA PRO A 216 18.82 0.39 -6.97
C PRO A 216 19.47 -0.74 -6.18
N SER A 217 18.93 -1.06 -5.02
CA SER A 217 19.44 -2.12 -4.14
C SER A 217 18.32 -2.81 -3.39
N PRO A 218 18.42 -4.11 -3.09
CA PRO A 218 17.50 -4.78 -2.18
C PRO A 218 17.41 -4.06 -0.83
N ILE A 219 16.21 -3.97 -0.26
CA ILE A 219 16.04 -3.43 1.09
C ILE A 219 16.75 -4.33 2.11
N TRP A 220 17.50 -3.73 3.02
CA TRP A 220 18.00 -4.46 4.18
C TRP A 220 16.86 -4.67 5.19
N LYS A 221 16.85 -5.83 5.85
CA LYS A 221 15.76 -6.28 6.73
C LYS A 221 16.27 -6.44 8.14
N THR A 222 15.42 -6.14 9.13
CA THR A 222 15.78 -6.33 10.54
C THR A 222 15.08 -7.54 11.12
N ALA A 223 15.84 -8.39 11.80
CA ALA A 223 15.35 -9.52 12.58
C ALA A 223 15.78 -9.37 14.04
N TYR A 224 14.82 -9.45 14.94
CA TYR A 224 15.02 -9.30 16.38
C TYR A 224 14.94 -10.66 17.08
N LYS A 225 15.82 -10.85 18.07
CA LYS A 225 15.77 -11.97 19.01
C LYS A 225 15.64 -11.37 20.40
N VAL A 226 14.60 -11.76 21.13
CA VAL A 226 14.38 -11.33 22.51
C VAL A 226 14.40 -12.55 23.41
N VAL A 227 15.23 -12.52 24.46
CA VAL A 227 15.15 -13.45 25.57
C VAL A 227 14.67 -12.70 26.80
N THR A 228 13.51 -13.07 27.34
CA THR A 228 12.98 -12.48 28.57
C THR A 228 13.65 -13.08 29.80
N GLU A 229 14.02 -12.19 30.71
CA GLU A 229 14.63 -12.49 31.99
C GLU A 229 13.58 -12.19 33.07
N GLY A 230 13.32 -13.13 33.99
CA GLY A 230 12.18 -13.06 34.92
C GLY A 230 12.19 -11.90 35.95
N ASN A 231 13.05 -10.90 35.76
CA ASN A 231 13.25 -9.70 36.58
C ASN A 231 12.70 -8.41 35.92
N GLY A 232 11.87 -8.52 34.87
CA GLY A 232 11.36 -7.36 34.13
C GLY A 232 12.37 -6.77 33.14
N LYS A 233 13.38 -7.58 32.76
CA LYS A 233 14.36 -7.25 31.72
C LYS A 233 14.23 -8.23 30.57
N ALA A 234 14.70 -7.81 29.41
CA ALA A 234 14.94 -8.72 28.32
C ALA A 234 16.21 -8.32 27.58
N ARG A 235 16.96 -9.34 27.14
CA ARG A 235 18.07 -9.12 26.23
C ARG A 235 17.56 -9.12 24.80
N LEU A 236 17.78 -8.02 24.10
CA LEU A 236 17.41 -7.83 22.70
C LEU A 236 18.67 -7.86 21.83
N GLN A 237 18.65 -8.70 20.81
CA GLN A 237 19.58 -8.62 19.69
C GLN A 237 18.84 -8.25 18.42
N ALA A 238 19.29 -7.21 17.74
CA ALA A 238 18.84 -6.85 16.40
C ALA A 238 19.91 -7.27 15.39
N TRP A 239 19.49 -7.97 14.35
CA TRP A 239 20.33 -8.43 13.25
C TRP A 239 19.83 -7.81 11.95
N THR A 240 20.77 -7.34 11.14
CA THR A 240 20.48 -6.99 9.76
C THR A 240 20.58 -8.23 8.87
N VAL A 241 19.83 -8.23 7.79
CA VAL A 241 19.99 -9.13 6.64
C VAL A 241 20.02 -8.26 5.39
N LEU A 242 21.07 -8.38 4.60
CA LEU A 242 21.27 -7.63 3.35
C LEU A 242 21.75 -8.56 2.24
N GLU A 243 21.52 -8.16 0.99
CA GLU A 243 21.91 -8.92 -0.20
C GLU A 243 22.76 -8.04 -1.14
N ASN A 244 23.84 -8.60 -1.70
CA ASN A 244 24.58 -7.92 -2.76
C ASN A 244 23.91 -8.20 -4.10
N ALA A 245 23.22 -7.20 -4.66
CA ALA A 245 22.72 -7.23 -6.04
C ALA A 245 23.27 -6.06 -6.86
N SER A 246 24.51 -5.63 -6.57
CA SER A 246 25.14 -4.48 -7.23
C SER A 246 25.62 -4.79 -8.65
N GLY A 247 25.75 -6.07 -9.02
CA GLY A 247 26.31 -6.50 -10.29
C GLY A 247 27.81 -6.84 -10.24
N GLU A 248 28.47 -6.64 -9.09
CA GLU A 248 29.88 -6.97 -8.87
C GLU A 248 30.15 -7.44 -7.43
N ASP A 249 31.27 -8.14 -7.23
CA ASP A 249 31.68 -8.65 -5.93
C ASP A 249 32.20 -7.52 -5.02
N TRP A 250 31.78 -7.52 -3.76
CA TRP A 250 32.33 -6.63 -2.74
C TRP A 250 33.61 -7.23 -2.17
N LYS A 251 34.67 -6.40 -2.09
CA LYS A 251 35.96 -6.78 -1.52
C LYS A 251 36.47 -5.69 -0.58
N GLY A 252 36.51 -5.97 0.71
CA GLY A 252 36.98 -5.05 1.74
C GLY A 252 36.12 -3.80 1.88
N VAL A 253 34.81 -3.92 1.66
CA VAL A 253 33.88 -2.77 1.62
C VAL A 253 33.42 -2.40 3.04
N LYS A 254 33.44 -1.10 3.36
CA LYS A 254 32.78 -0.58 4.56
C LYS A 254 31.28 -0.48 4.34
N LEU A 255 30.48 -0.99 5.27
CA LEU A 255 29.03 -1.03 5.15
C LEU A 255 28.37 -0.15 6.20
N THR A 256 27.46 0.71 5.74
CA THR A 256 26.63 1.55 6.59
C THR A 256 25.17 1.29 6.28
N LEU A 257 24.32 1.14 7.30
CA LEU A 257 22.87 0.99 7.13
C LEU A 257 22.16 2.24 7.62
N THR A 258 21.21 2.76 6.87
CA THR A 258 20.36 3.86 7.29
C THR A 258 18.90 3.43 7.29
N SER A 259 18.18 3.79 8.36
CA SER A 259 16.73 3.63 8.45
C SER A 259 15.97 4.74 7.70
N ALA A 260 16.68 5.65 7.03
CA ALA A 260 16.06 6.68 6.22
C ALA A 260 15.36 6.06 5.00
N GLU A 261 14.14 6.53 4.73
CA GLU A 261 13.37 6.22 3.53
C GLU A 261 13.36 7.45 2.60
N PRO A 262 14.41 7.64 1.77
CA PRO A 262 14.49 8.78 0.86
C PRO A 262 13.42 8.66 -0.23
N VAL A 263 12.99 9.80 -0.77
CA VAL A 263 12.11 9.80 -1.96
C VAL A 263 12.90 9.29 -3.17
N THR A 264 12.51 8.14 -3.70
CA THR A 264 13.19 7.47 -4.82
C THR A 264 12.45 7.75 -6.13
N LEU A 265 12.98 8.64 -6.97
CA LEU A 265 12.42 8.95 -8.30
C LEU A 265 13.23 8.29 -9.42
N LYS A 266 12.57 7.55 -10.31
CA LYS A 266 13.17 7.00 -11.53
C LYS A 266 12.74 7.83 -12.74
N GLN A 267 13.70 8.19 -13.59
CA GLN A 267 13.48 8.85 -14.86
C GLN A 267 14.32 8.15 -15.93
N GLY A 268 13.74 7.84 -17.09
CA GLY A 268 14.45 7.21 -18.21
C GLY A 268 15.41 8.18 -18.89
N LEU A 269 16.51 8.56 -18.24
CA LEU A 269 17.50 9.49 -18.77
C LEU A 269 18.25 8.91 -19.97
N HIS A 270 18.39 7.59 -20.02
CA HIS A 270 18.93 6.82 -21.14
C HIS A 270 17.82 6.28 -22.06
N GLN A 271 16.78 7.08 -22.34
CA GLN A 271 15.72 6.75 -23.29
C GLN A 271 15.59 7.85 -24.36
N LEU A 272 15.25 7.47 -25.60
CA LEU A 272 14.94 8.42 -26.66
C LEU A 272 13.50 8.91 -26.52
N TYR A 273 13.32 10.22 -26.35
CA TYR A 273 12.01 10.88 -26.40
C TYR A 273 11.88 11.72 -27.66
N TRP A 274 10.84 11.45 -28.45
CA TRP A 274 10.51 12.24 -29.63
C TRP A 274 9.22 12.99 -29.37
N ARG A 275 9.23 14.30 -29.64
CA ARG A 275 7.99 15.05 -29.75
C ARG A 275 7.40 14.80 -31.13
N GLU A 276 6.09 14.58 -31.18
CA GLU A 276 5.36 14.61 -32.44
C GLU A 276 5.53 15.99 -33.06
N ARG A 277 6.04 16.02 -34.29
CA ARG A 277 6.23 17.25 -35.04
C ARG A 277 5.17 17.27 -36.13
N GLN A 278 4.45 18.38 -36.22
CA GLN A 278 3.57 18.61 -37.36
C GLN A 278 4.45 18.72 -38.62
N GLU A 279 4.23 17.83 -39.58
CA GLU A 279 4.81 17.98 -40.91
C GLU A 279 4.12 19.16 -41.59
N VAL A 280 4.88 20.24 -41.81
CA VAL A 280 4.43 21.36 -42.63
C VAL A 280 4.75 21.00 -44.07
N PRO A 281 3.76 20.88 -44.96
CA PRO A 281 4.03 20.64 -46.38
C PRO A 281 4.90 21.77 -46.95
N VAL A 282 5.83 21.42 -47.85
CA VAL A 282 6.65 22.41 -48.56
C VAL A 282 5.73 23.18 -49.50
N ASP A 283 5.43 24.42 -49.12
CA ASP A 283 4.60 25.33 -49.89
C ASP A 283 5.40 25.91 -51.07
N THR A 284 5.13 25.43 -52.29
CA THR A 284 5.73 25.98 -53.52
C THR A 284 4.89 27.07 -54.18
N ALA A 285 3.91 27.67 -53.51
CA ALA A 285 3.22 28.85 -54.04
C ALA A 285 2.76 29.81 -52.92
N SER A 286 3.45 30.94 -52.83
CA SER A 286 3.09 32.06 -51.96
C SER A 286 1.60 32.43 -52.06
N ASN A 287 0.87 32.29 -50.95
CA ASN A 287 -0.14 33.28 -50.58
C ASN A 287 -0.45 33.23 -49.08
N ASN A 288 -0.04 34.30 -48.39
CA ASN A 288 -0.53 34.67 -47.07
C ASN A 288 -2.04 34.90 -47.12
N VAL A 289 -2.81 34.16 -46.31
CA VAL A 289 -3.99 34.66 -45.61
C VAL A 289 -4.06 33.94 -44.26
N SER A 290 -4.11 34.72 -43.17
CA SER A 290 -4.55 34.23 -41.86
C SER A 290 -6.01 34.59 -41.68
N ASP A 291 -6.78 33.70 -41.06
CA ASP A 291 -8.12 33.97 -40.57
C ASP A 291 -8.28 33.51 -39.11
N PRO A 292 -9.29 34.03 -38.40
CA PRO A 292 -9.17 34.53 -37.04
C PRO A 292 -9.41 33.51 -35.91
N ASP A 293 -8.96 33.90 -34.72
CA ASP A 293 -9.22 33.27 -33.42
C ASP A 293 -10.72 32.98 -33.21
N SER A 294 -11.03 31.73 -32.83
CA SER A 294 -12.40 31.26 -32.62
C SER A 294 -12.75 30.96 -31.16
N GLY A 295 -11.86 31.20 -30.19
CA GLY A 295 -12.18 31.02 -28.77
C GLY A 295 -12.58 29.59 -28.32
N ASP A 296 -12.86 29.46 -27.01
CA ASP A 296 -13.11 28.22 -26.26
C ASP A 296 -14.49 27.58 -26.54
N LEU A 297 -14.50 26.25 -26.76
CA LEU A 297 -15.70 25.44 -27.01
C LEU A 297 -15.79 24.24 -26.04
N SER A 298 -15.52 24.51 -24.76
CA SER A 298 -16.04 23.68 -23.67
C SER A 298 -17.56 23.50 -23.79
N ASN A 299 -18.00 22.24 -23.80
CA ASN A 299 -19.38 21.73 -23.75
C ASN A 299 -20.20 21.66 -25.05
N ARG A 300 -20.06 20.53 -25.76
CA ARG A 300 -21.19 19.60 -25.96
C ARG A 300 -20.79 18.21 -26.46
N GLN A 301 -21.12 17.22 -25.63
CA GLN A 301 -21.55 15.85 -25.94
C GLN A 301 -22.39 15.77 -27.23
N SER A 302 -22.54 14.65 -27.95
CA SER A 302 -22.03 13.26 -27.89
C SER A 302 -22.57 12.52 -29.13
N LEU A 303 -22.24 11.23 -29.21
CA LEU A 303 -22.88 10.14 -30.00
C LEU A 303 -22.18 9.88 -31.34
N SER A 304 -21.24 8.93 -31.36
CA SER A 304 -21.46 7.47 -31.55
C SER A 304 -21.26 7.15 -33.04
N SER A 305 -20.60 6.08 -33.45
CA SER A 305 -20.69 4.73 -32.92
C SER A 305 -19.66 3.79 -33.56
N ASP A 306 -19.52 2.62 -32.93
CA ASP A 306 -19.18 1.28 -33.45
C ASP A 306 -17.72 1.07 -33.97
N VAL A 307 -17.00 -0.03 -33.70
CA VAL A 307 -17.39 -1.45 -33.60
C VAL A 307 -16.36 -2.22 -32.74
N GLU A 308 -16.91 -3.02 -31.82
CA GLU A 308 -16.59 -4.38 -31.35
C GLU A 308 -15.16 -4.95 -31.33
N GLY A 309 -14.86 -5.68 -30.24
CA GLY A 309 -13.70 -6.58 -30.21
C GLY A 309 -13.47 -7.46 -28.98
N ARG A 310 -14.54 -7.98 -28.34
CA ARG A 310 -14.62 -9.19 -27.47
C ARG A 310 -13.37 -9.64 -26.68
N ALA A 311 -13.46 -9.51 -25.35
CA ALA A 311 -12.85 -10.42 -24.38
C ALA A 311 -13.87 -11.47 -23.91
N ALA A 312 -13.41 -12.69 -23.64
CA ALA A 312 -14.14 -13.78 -22.99
C ALA A 312 -13.13 -14.63 -22.15
N PRO A 313 -13.57 -15.52 -21.24
CA PRO A 313 -13.46 -15.30 -19.80
C PRO A 313 -12.54 -16.29 -19.08
N ALA A 314 -12.22 -15.98 -17.83
CA ALA A 314 -11.68 -16.94 -16.87
C ALA A 314 -12.77 -17.95 -16.41
N PRO A 315 -12.40 -19.20 -16.08
CA PRO A 315 -13.17 -20.04 -15.18
C PRO A 315 -12.46 -20.28 -13.85
N ALA A 316 -13.29 -20.55 -12.84
CA ALA A 316 -12.93 -20.78 -11.45
C ALA A 316 -12.84 -22.27 -11.09
N GLU A 317 -12.09 -22.52 -10.01
CA GLU A 317 -12.28 -23.48 -8.92
C GLU A 317 -11.96 -25.00 -9.02
N ALA A 318 -11.15 -25.40 -8.02
CA ALA A 318 -11.35 -26.47 -7.01
C ALA A 318 -10.81 -27.92 -7.18
N THR A 319 -9.88 -28.24 -6.25
CA THR A 319 -9.78 -29.43 -5.36
C THR A 319 -8.92 -30.68 -5.67
N MET A 320 -8.04 -30.94 -4.68
CA MET A 320 -7.66 -32.20 -3.98
C MET A 320 -6.55 -33.12 -4.53
N GLY A 321 -5.58 -33.42 -3.65
CA GLY A 321 -4.68 -34.58 -3.78
C GLY A 321 -3.48 -34.54 -2.83
N GLY A 322 -3.62 -35.10 -1.63
CA GLY A 322 -2.54 -35.21 -0.65
C GLY A 322 -1.53 -36.32 -0.99
N VAL A 323 -0.25 -36.08 -0.68
CA VAL A 323 0.77 -37.15 -0.59
C VAL A 323 1.62 -36.91 0.66
N ARG A 324 1.47 -37.82 1.62
CA ARG A 324 2.32 -37.97 2.81
C ARG A 324 3.75 -38.33 2.39
N ARG A 325 4.73 -37.48 2.68
CA ARG A 325 6.14 -37.90 2.78
C ARG A 325 6.43 -38.28 4.24
N LYS A 326 6.65 -39.56 4.49
CA LYS A 326 7.29 -40.05 5.72
C LYS A 326 8.74 -39.56 5.73
N ALA A 327 9.05 -38.59 6.57
CA ALA A 327 10.42 -38.35 7.01
C ALA A 327 10.75 -39.39 8.07
N GLN A 328 11.70 -40.28 7.78
CA GLN A 328 12.31 -41.14 8.79
C GLN A 328 13.19 -40.27 9.68
N ALA A 329 12.74 -40.04 10.92
CA ALA A 329 13.58 -39.51 11.96
C ALA A 329 14.69 -40.53 12.26
N SER A 330 15.93 -40.12 12.07
CA SER A 330 17.12 -40.86 12.46
C SER A 330 17.17 -41.00 13.99
N ALA A 331 17.56 -42.19 14.44
CA ALA A 331 17.64 -42.60 15.84
C ALA A 331 18.84 -41.98 16.58
N TYR A 332 18.92 -40.64 16.60
CA TYR A 332 19.85 -39.89 17.45
C TYR A 332 19.14 -39.11 18.59
N MET A 333 17.80 -39.15 18.65
CA MET A 333 17.00 -38.33 19.58
C MET A 333 16.57 -39.06 20.87
N ALA A 334 17.25 -40.13 21.27
CA ALA A 334 16.90 -40.89 22.47
C ALA A 334 17.78 -40.54 23.70
N ASP A 335 18.90 -39.84 23.51
CA ASP A 335 19.89 -39.60 24.58
C ASP A 335 19.94 -38.14 25.09
N GLU A 336 19.16 -37.22 24.48
CA GLU A 336 19.11 -35.81 24.88
C GLU A 336 17.93 -35.44 25.81
N LEU A 337 16.92 -36.30 25.91
CA LEU A 337 15.67 -36.05 26.66
C LEU A 337 15.81 -36.11 28.20
N GLY A 338 17.01 -36.43 28.71
CA GLY A 338 17.28 -36.58 30.15
C GLY A 338 18.12 -35.45 30.77
N ARG A 339 18.54 -34.45 30.01
CA ARG A 339 19.32 -33.32 30.54
C ARG A 339 18.39 -32.22 31.07
N PRO A 340 18.60 -31.70 32.29
CA PRO A 340 17.86 -30.52 32.73
C PRO A 340 18.08 -29.38 31.73
N ALA A 341 17.01 -28.71 31.33
CA ALA A 341 17.07 -27.60 30.39
C ALA A 341 18.01 -26.53 30.95
N VAL A 342 19.15 -26.33 30.28
CA VAL A 342 20.05 -25.22 30.58
C VAL A 342 19.29 -23.94 30.22
N PRO A 343 19.27 -22.90 31.08
CA PRO A 343 18.64 -21.64 30.75
C PRO A 343 19.17 -21.11 29.42
N MET A 344 18.27 -20.65 28.56
CA MET A 344 18.65 -20.09 27.27
C MET A 344 19.44 -18.81 27.49
N GLN A 345 20.69 -18.81 27.07
CA GLN A 345 21.59 -17.67 27.17
C GLN A 345 22.02 -17.24 25.76
N MET A 346 21.76 -15.98 25.40
CA MET A 346 22.35 -15.42 24.17
C MET A 346 23.83 -15.14 24.38
N ALA A 347 24.66 -15.61 23.44
CA ALA A 347 26.05 -15.20 23.34
C ALA A 347 26.13 -13.72 22.97
N ALA A 348 27.16 -13.01 23.48
CA ALA A 348 27.38 -11.62 23.13
C ALA A 348 27.69 -11.47 21.65
N ALA A 349 26.94 -10.58 20.99
CA ALA A 349 27.27 -10.07 19.68
C ALA A 349 28.15 -8.82 19.83
N ASN A 350 28.94 -8.51 18.80
CA ASN A 350 29.66 -7.23 18.72
C ASN A 350 28.73 -6.21 18.08
N PRO A 351 28.09 -5.31 18.85
CA PRO A 351 27.14 -4.36 18.28
C PRO A 351 27.86 -3.31 17.45
N THR A 352 27.10 -2.73 16.55
CA THR A 352 27.54 -1.75 15.58
C THR A 352 27.57 -0.34 16.18
N ALA A 353 28.46 0.55 15.71
CA ALA A 353 28.39 1.97 16.08
C ALA A 353 27.11 2.58 15.48
N ALA A 354 26.22 3.05 16.33
CA ALA A 354 24.91 3.57 15.93
C ALA A 354 24.78 5.05 16.28
N THR A 355 24.31 5.85 15.32
CA THR A 355 24.14 7.30 15.45
C THR A 355 22.68 7.67 15.17
N GLU A 356 22.08 8.41 16.10
CA GLU A 356 20.74 8.99 15.94
C GLU A 356 20.81 10.32 15.19
N SER A 357 19.98 10.48 14.17
CA SER A 357 19.75 11.74 13.44
C SER A 357 18.30 12.22 13.62
N ASP A 358 17.96 13.41 13.12
CA ASP A 358 16.62 14.00 13.27
C ASP A 358 15.49 13.15 12.67
N ILE A 359 15.77 12.43 11.58
CA ILE A 359 14.78 11.66 10.82
C ILE A 359 15.18 10.19 10.57
N SER A 360 16.33 9.74 11.08
CA SER A 360 16.84 8.39 10.84
C SER A 360 17.86 7.93 11.89
N ALA A 361 18.10 6.62 11.93
CA ALA A 361 19.23 6.02 12.61
C ALA A 361 20.21 5.45 11.58
N THR A 362 21.50 5.61 11.85
CA THR A 362 22.60 5.08 11.01
C THR A 362 23.42 4.08 11.81
N PHE A 363 23.74 2.93 11.20
CA PHE A 363 24.49 1.83 11.80
C PHE A 363 25.74 1.54 10.95
N GLU A 364 26.93 1.87 11.45
CA GLU A 364 28.22 1.68 10.75
C GLU A 364 28.85 0.33 11.10
N LEU A 365 28.64 -0.69 10.26
CA LEU A 365 29.06 -2.07 10.54
C LEU A 365 30.58 -2.14 10.82
N PRO A 366 31.00 -2.90 11.85
CA PRO A 366 32.40 -2.93 12.27
C PRO A 366 33.29 -3.63 11.23
N GLY A 367 34.32 -2.94 10.75
CA GLY A 367 35.33 -3.50 9.87
C GLY A 367 34.98 -3.39 8.38
N THR A 368 35.36 -4.40 7.60
CA THR A 368 35.17 -4.46 6.15
C THR A 368 34.66 -5.84 5.75
N TYR A 369 33.85 -5.89 4.70
CA TYR A 369 33.14 -7.09 4.29
C TYR A 369 33.46 -7.48 2.84
N ASP A 370 33.60 -8.79 2.63
CA ASP A 370 33.63 -9.42 1.30
C ASP A 370 32.27 -10.11 1.09
N LEU A 371 31.60 -9.83 -0.03
CA LEU A 371 30.30 -10.42 -0.36
C LEU A 371 30.15 -10.57 -1.87
N ALA A 372 30.04 -11.81 -2.36
CA ALA A 372 29.90 -12.07 -3.79
C ALA A 372 28.56 -11.54 -4.32
N ASN A 373 28.53 -11.20 -5.61
CA ASN A 373 27.28 -10.76 -6.24
C ASN A 373 26.25 -11.91 -6.25
N GLY A 374 25.06 -11.64 -5.69
CA GLY A 374 23.99 -12.61 -5.49
C GLY A 374 23.91 -13.23 -4.09
N ASP A 375 24.91 -13.02 -3.24
CA ASP A 375 24.95 -13.60 -1.89
C ASP A 375 24.26 -12.70 -0.83
N SER A 376 23.92 -13.31 0.31
CA SER A 376 23.31 -12.63 1.46
C SER A 376 24.23 -12.64 2.69
N LEU A 377 24.17 -11.57 3.48
CA LEU A 377 24.94 -11.39 4.70
C LEU A 377 24.01 -11.04 5.86
N SER A 378 24.26 -11.62 7.04
CA SER A 378 23.56 -11.24 8.28
C SER A 378 24.55 -10.88 9.39
N VAL A 379 24.38 -9.69 9.98
CA VAL A 379 25.31 -9.09 10.94
C VAL A 379 24.50 -8.50 12.11
N PRO A 380 24.95 -8.63 13.36
CA PRO A 380 24.29 -7.95 14.48
C PRO A 380 24.48 -6.43 14.35
N ILE A 381 23.43 -5.67 14.66
CA ILE A 381 23.48 -4.20 14.68
C ILE A 381 23.29 -3.63 16.08
N VAL A 382 22.59 -4.35 16.96
CA VAL A 382 22.36 -3.98 18.36
C VAL A 382 22.36 -5.24 19.23
N ASP A 383 23.00 -5.18 20.41
CA ASP A 383 22.90 -6.18 21.48
C ASP A 383 22.86 -5.43 22.81
N VAL A 384 21.69 -5.40 23.44
CA VAL A 384 21.40 -4.59 24.63
C VAL A 384 20.44 -5.28 25.57
N GLU A 385 20.50 -4.93 26.85
CA GLU A 385 19.47 -5.25 27.83
C GLU A 385 18.48 -4.08 27.93
N LEU A 386 17.19 -4.37 27.84
CA LEU A 386 16.10 -3.39 27.88
C LEU A 386 15.14 -3.68 29.02
N ASP A 387 14.41 -2.64 29.44
CA ASP A 387 13.22 -2.85 30.28
C ASP A 387 12.14 -3.55 29.45
N ALA A 388 11.63 -4.67 29.98
CA ALA A 388 10.67 -5.50 29.29
C ALA A 388 9.63 -6.07 30.27
N ASP A 389 8.36 -5.75 30.05
CA ASP A 389 7.25 -6.32 30.82
C ASP A 389 6.46 -7.31 29.96
N MET A 390 6.20 -8.50 30.49
CA MET A 390 5.21 -9.40 29.91
C MET A 390 3.81 -8.89 30.27
N VAL A 391 2.98 -8.64 29.27
CA VAL A 391 1.64 -8.08 29.44
C VAL A 391 0.62 -8.79 28.56
N ASP A 392 -0.62 -8.80 29.02
CA ASP A 392 -1.78 -9.31 28.30
C ASP A 392 -2.60 -8.14 27.75
N MET A 393 -2.61 -7.98 26.43
CA MET A 393 -3.32 -6.89 25.74
C MET A 393 -4.72 -7.33 25.33
N TYR A 394 -5.73 -6.57 25.73
CA TYR A 394 -7.13 -6.74 25.33
C TYR A 394 -7.65 -5.49 24.65
N ARG A 395 -8.18 -5.62 23.43
CA ARG A 395 -8.85 -4.52 22.75
C ARG A 395 -10.35 -4.61 22.99
N ALA A 396 -10.93 -3.53 23.51
CA ALA A 396 -12.38 -3.44 23.77
C ALA A 396 -13.19 -3.66 22.48
N GLY A 397 -14.36 -4.30 22.61
CA GLY A 397 -15.16 -4.71 21.45
C GLY A 397 -14.59 -5.90 20.65
N SER A 398 -13.51 -6.54 21.11
CA SER A 398 -13.01 -7.79 20.51
C SER A 398 -14.03 -8.93 20.63
N SER A 399 -14.16 -9.74 19.58
CA SER A 399 -14.97 -10.97 19.59
C SER A 399 -14.39 -12.08 20.49
N PHE A 400 -13.10 -11.99 20.80
CA PHE A 400 -12.39 -12.92 21.68
C PHE A 400 -12.31 -12.34 23.09
N ARG A 401 -12.65 -13.16 24.10
CA ARG A 401 -12.58 -12.79 25.53
C ARG A 401 -11.18 -12.94 26.13
N ASN A 402 -10.33 -13.75 25.50
CA ASN A 402 -8.96 -13.95 25.95
C ASN A 402 -8.05 -12.84 25.42
N PRO A 403 -7.20 -12.22 26.26
CA PRO A 403 -6.23 -11.24 25.81
C PRO A 403 -5.09 -11.88 25.00
N ILE A 404 -4.35 -11.03 24.31
CA ILE A 404 -3.16 -11.39 23.53
C ILE A 404 -1.92 -11.07 24.38
N ALA A 405 -1.17 -12.10 24.74
CA ALA A 405 0.13 -11.97 25.39
C ALA A 405 1.11 -11.22 24.47
N ALA A 406 1.78 -10.24 25.05
CA ALA A 406 2.73 -9.35 24.41
C ALA A 406 3.92 -9.07 25.32
N VAL A 407 5.06 -8.73 24.73
CA VAL A 407 6.18 -8.12 25.45
C VAL A 407 6.16 -6.62 25.22
N MET A 408 6.14 -5.84 26.30
CA MET A 408 6.25 -4.39 26.28
C MET A 408 7.71 -3.99 26.43
N LEU A 409 8.33 -3.52 25.34
CA LEU A 409 9.74 -3.16 25.27
C LEU A 409 9.89 -1.64 25.33
N LYS A 410 10.75 -1.17 26.23
CA LYS A 410 11.15 0.24 26.29
C LYS A 410 12.56 0.41 25.73
N ASN A 411 12.72 1.31 24.77
CA ASN A 411 14.01 1.53 24.14
C ASN A 411 14.91 2.43 24.98
N THR A 412 15.80 1.80 25.73
CA THR A 412 16.85 2.45 26.51
C THR A 412 18.22 2.44 25.82
N ALA A 413 18.31 1.93 24.58
CA ALA A 413 19.57 1.78 23.83
C ALA A 413 20.16 3.10 23.31
N GLY A 414 19.41 4.19 23.36
CA GLY A 414 19.89 5.52 22.97
C GLY A 414 19.82 5.84 21.47
N VAL A 415 19.37 4.89 20.64
CA VAL A 415 19.16 4.99 19.19
C VAL A 415 17.81 4.37 18.81
N SER A 416 17.16 4.92 17.78
CA SER A 416 15.90 4.40 17.24
C SER A 416 16.09 3.06 16.53
N MET A 417 15.24 2.08 16.86
CA MET A 417 15.28 0.75 16.25
C MET A 417 14.29 0.67 15.08
N PRO A 418 14.71 0.14 13.91
CA PRO A 418 13.83 -0.05 12.76
C PRO A 418 12.64 -0.97 13.05
N ALA A 419 11.69 -1.02 12.11
CA ALA A 419 10.68 -2.08 12.15
C ALA A 419 11.28 -3.41 11.68
N GLY A 420 10.74 -4.52 12.17
CA GLY A 420 11.20 -5.85 11.77
C GLY A 420 10.39 -6.99 12.39
N ILE A 421 10.81 -8.20 12.09
CA ILE A 421 10.25 -9.42 12.71
C ILE A 421 10.96 -9.68 14.03
N LEU A 422 10.23 -10.14 15.04
CA LEU A 422 10.73 -10.42 16.37
C LEU A 422 10.42 -11.87 16.75
N THR A 423 11.45 -12.62 17.10
CA THR A 423 11.32 -13.96 17.67
C THR A 423 11.54 -13.87 19.17
N LEU A 424 10.55 -14.33 19.94
CA LEU A 424 10.54 -14.25 21.40
C LEU A 424 10.86 -15.61 22.03
N TYR A 425 11.78 -15.56 22.98
CA TYR A 425 12.19 -16.68 23.81
C TYR A 425 12.00 -16.32 25.28
N ASP A 426 11.58 -17.31 26.07
CA ASP A 426 11.65 -17.28 27.52
C ASP A 426 12.91 -18.06 27.96
N SER A 427 13.63 -17.49 28.91
CA SER A 427 14.90 -18.05 29.39
C SER A 427 14.80 -19.49 29.94
N LYS A 428 13.62 -19.95 30.37
CA LYS A 428 13.41 -21.29 30.94
C LYS A 428 12.75 -22.27 29.97
N ILE A 429 11.72 -21.82 29.24
CA ILE A 429 10.93 -22.70 28.36
C ILE A 429 11.35 -22.65 26.89
N GLY A 430 12.17 -21.68 26.50
CA GLY A 430 12.64 -21.52 25.12
C GLY A 430 11.66 -20.73 24.25
N TYR A 431 11.46 -21.14 23.00
CA TYR A 431 10.67 -20.38 22.01
C TYR A 431 9.20 -20.23 22.46
N VAL A 432 8.72 -18.98 22.45
CA VAL A 432 7.36 -18.64 22.91
C VAL A 432 6.47 -18.17 21.76
N GLY A 433 7.05 -17.54 20.74
CA GLY A 433 6.30 -17.07 19.58
C GLY A 433 7.07 -16.06 18.73
N ASP A 434 6.50 -15.76 17.58
CA ASP A 434 6.95 -14.69 16.70
C ASP A 434 5.99 -13.50 16.78
N SER A 435 6.52 -12.31 16.52
CA SER A 435 5.78 -11.05 16.53
C SER A 435 6.34 -10.11 15.47
N GLN A 436 5.62 -9.02 15.22
CA GLN A 436 6.13 -7.88 14.47
C GLN A 436 6.47 -6.76 15.45
N LEU A 437 7.69 -6.24 15.36
CA LEU A 437 8.10 -5.04 16.06
C LEU A 437 7.95 -3.85 15.11
N SER A 438 7.07 -2.92 15.44
CA SER A 438 7.03 -1.62 14.78
C SER A 438 8.27 -0.80 15.14
N ALA A 439 8.59 0.21 14.32
CA ALA A 439 9.69 1.12 14.61
C ALA A 439 9.58 1.62 16.06
N LEU A 440 10.70 1.51 16.77
CA LEU A 440 10.79 1.74 18.21
C LEU A 440 11.79 2.90 18.44
N PRO A 441 11.29 4.15 18.44
CA PRO A 441 12.13 5.33 18.64
C PRO A 441 12.88 5.31 19.97
N LYS A 442 13.98 6.06 20.02
CA LYS A 442 14.75 6.26 21.26
C LYS A 442 13.84 6.73 22.41
N GLY A 443 13.89 6.02 23.54
CA GLY A 443 13.13 6.35 24.75
C GLY A 443 11.65 5.97 24.71
N ASP A 444 11.12 5.55 23.57
CA ASP A 444 9.72 5.18 23.39
C ASP A 444 9.47 3.71 23.83
N THR A 445 8.21 3.32 23.87
CA THR A 445 7.75 1.97 24.24
C THR A 445 6.89 1.37 23.14
N ARG A 446 7.11 0.08 22.85
CA ARG A 446 6.29 -0.69 21.90
C ARG A 446 5.87 -2.03 22.50
N LEU A 447 4.72 -2.51 22.06
CA LEU A 447 4.19 -3.81 22.41
C LEU A 447 4.36 -4.74 21.21
N ALA A 448 4.93 -5.91 21.45
CA ALA A 448 5.06 -6.98 20.47
C ALA A 448 4.23 -8.18 20.92
N SER A 449 3.04 -8.33 20.33
CA SER A 449 2.08 -9.41 20.60
C SER A 449 2.52 -10.72 19.95
N PHE A 450 2.55 -11.83 20.69
CA PHE A 450 3.12 -13.09 20.20
C PHE A 450 2.20 -14.33 20.40
N ALA A 451 1.25 -14.29 21.35
CA ALA A 451 0.36 -15.42 21.60
C ALA A 451 -0.96 -14.99 22.24
N THR A 452 -1.97 -15.86 22.27
CA THR A 452 -3.21 -15.64 23.06
C THR A 452 -3.05 -16.26 24.45
N ASP A 453 -3.25 -15.49 25.52
CA ASP A 453 -3.30 -16.06 26.88
C ASP A 453 -4.71 -16.61 27.16
N ARG A 454 -4.84 -17.93 27.01
CA ARG A 454 -6.11 -18.65 27.24
C ARG A 454 -6.47 -18.83 28.72
N LYS A 455 -5.57 -18.48 29.64
CA LYS A 455 -5.76 -18.60 31.09
C LYS A 455 -6.39 -17.34 31.70
N VAL A 456 -6.41 -16.24 30.96
CA VAL A 456 -7.09 -14.99 31.35
C VAL A 456 -8.33 -14.81 30.48
N SER A 457 -9.43 -14.36 31.07
CA SER A 457 -10.65 -13.98 30.34
C SER A 457 -11.13 -12.62 30.79
N ILE A 458 -11.61 -11.82 29.83
CA ILE A 458 -12.10 -10.46 30.07
C ILE A 458 -13.52 -10.37 29.56
N SER A 459 -14.40 -9.81 30.39
CA SER A 459 -15.76 -9.43 30.01
C SER A 459 -15.93 -7.93 30.10
N GLU A 460 -16.67 -7.38 29.14
CA GLU A 460 -17.01 -5.96 29.07
C GLU A 460 -18.50 -5.77 29.38
N GLN A 461 -18.80 -4.82 30.25
CA GLN A 461 -20.16 -4.37 30.52
C GLN A 461 -20.23 -2.85 30.38
N GLN A 462 -21.11 -2.38 29.51
CA GLN A 462 -21.37 -0.95 29.32
C GLN A 462 -22.64 -0.55 30.04
N THR A 463 -22.57 0.54 30.80
CA THR A 463 -23.72 1.13 31.50
C THR A 463 -23.85 2.59 31.06
N PRO A 464 -24.79 2.89 30.15
CA PRO A 464 -25.11 4.26 29.80
C PRO A 464 -25.93 4.88 30.94
N THR A 465 -25.60 6.13 31.26
CA THR A 465 -26.32 6.95 32.21
C THR A 465 -26.49 8.34 31.60
N GLU A 466 -27.67 8.91 31.80
CA GLU A 466 -27.99 10.25 31.34
C GLU A 466 -28.38 11.07 32.56
N GLU A 467 -27.79 12.24 32.69
CA GLU A 467 -28.07 13.17 33.77
C GLU A 467 -28.29 14.55 33.18
N ILE A 468 -29.37 15.22 33.59
CA ILE A 468 -29.62 16.60 33.20
C ILE A 468 -28.67 17.48 34.01
N ALA A 469 -27.66 18.03 33.35
CA ALA A 469 -26.65 18.88 33.98
C ALA A 469 -27.19 20.30 34.24
N SER A 470 -28.01 20.83 33.33
CA SER A 470 -28.68 22.11 33.54
C SER A 470 -29.93 22.25 32.68
N LEU A 471 -30.92 22.97 33.20
CA LEU A 471 -32.13 23.38 32.48
C LEU A 471 -32.23 24.90 32.47
N LYS A 472 -32.59 25.46 31.33
CA LYS A 472 -32.85 26.89 31.18
C LYS A 472 -34.03 27.08 30.23
N VAL A 473 -34.99 27.91 30.63
CA VAL A 473 -36.11 28.30 29.75
C VAL A 473 -35.91 29.73 29.30
N SER A 474 -36.14 29.99 28.01
CA SER A 474 -36.21 31.33 27.43
C SER A 474 -37.17 31.33 26.25
N ASP A 475 -38.08 32.30 26.20
CA ASP A 475 -39.02 32.51 25.09
C ASP A 475 -39.84 31.25 24.72
N GLY A 476 -40.27 30.49 25.74
CA GLY A 476 -41.03 29.25 25.55
C GLY A 476 -40.22 28.06 25.01
N VAL A 477 -38.89 28.18 24.94
CA VAL A 477 -37.97 27.10 24.57
C VAL A 477 -37.17 26.67 25.81
N MET A 478 -37.20 25.36 26.10
CA MET A 478 -36.36 24.71 27.09
C MET A 478 -35.03 24.30 26.46
N GLN A 479 -33.94 24.85 26.97
CA GLN A 479 -32.57 24.40 26.72
C GLN A 479 -32.16 23.46 27.85
N ALA A 480 -31.95 22.18 27.50
CA ALA A 480 -31.44 21.17 28.42
C ALA A 480 -30.02 20.80 28.03
N VAL A 481 -29.08 20.99 28.95
CA VAL A 481 -27.74 20.40 28.82
C VAL A 481 -27.78 19.04 29.48
N VAL A 482 -27.66 18.00 28.67
CA VAL A 482 -27.66 16.61 29.11
C VAL A 482 -26.22 16.10 29.12
N LYS A 483 -25.81 15.55 30.26
CA LYS A 483 -24.56 14.84 30.41
C LYS A 483 -24.80 13.37 30.13
N TYR A 484 -24.33 12.93 28.97
CA TYR A 484 -24.24 11.52 28.64
C TYR A 484 -22.97 10.97 29.26
N ARG A 485 -23.09 9.98 30.13
CA ARG A 485 -21.98 9.24 30.71
C ARG A 485 -22.11 7.78 30.34
N GLN A 486 -21.10 7.24 29.66
CA GLN A 486 -20.98 5.81 29.45
C GLN A 486 -19.88 5.26 30.34
N THR A 487 -20.25 4.39 31.28
CA THR A 487 -19.28 3.67 32.11
C THR A 487 -19.07 2.28 31.54
N THR A 488 -17.86 1.97 31.12
CA THR A 488 -17.47 0.63 30.68
C THR A 488 -16.63 -0.05 31.77
N THR A 489 -17.15 -1.15 32.30
CA THR A 489 -16.46 -1.99 33.29
C THR A 489 -15.87 -3.21 32.60
N TYR A 490 -14.56 -3.37 32.75
CA TYR A 490 -13.83 -4.56 32.32
C TYR A 490 -13.57 -5.44 33.53
N THR A 491 -14.17 -6.63 33.56
CA THR A 491 -13.88 -7.63 34.59
C THR A 491 -12.87 -8.62 34.03
N VAL A 492 -11.72 -8.70 34.67
CA VAL A 492 -10.62 -9.58 34.29
C VAL A 492 -10.55 -10.73 35.27
N SER A 493 -10.81 -11.94 34.79
CA SER A 493 -10.60 -13.18 35.54
C SER A 493 -9.17 -13.67 35.30
N GLY A 494 -8.34 -13.64 36.34
CA GLY A 494 -6.91 -13.93 36.28
C GLY A 494 -6.58 -15.42 36.14
N ALA A 495 -5.35 -15.70 35.69
CA ALA A 495 -4.84 -17.05 35.54
C ALA A 495 -4.60 -17.75 36.88
N LEU A 496 -4.71 -19.08 36.93
CA LEU A 496 -4.51 -19.86 38.16
C LEU A 496 -3.03 -20.03 38.55
N ASP A 497 -2.11 -19.85 37.62
CA ASP A 497 -0.71 -20.23 37.74
C ASP A 497 0.24 -19.07 38.06
N GLY A 498 -0.27 -17.84 38.12
CA GLY A 498 0.51 -16.67 38.45
C GLY A 498 -0.20 -15.37 38.11
N ASP A 499 0.38 -14.27 38.58
CA ASP A 499 -0.12 -12.93 38.32
C ASP A 499 -0.03 -12.59 36.83
N ARG A 500 -0.88 -11.67 36.37
CA ARG A 500 -0.87 -11.14 35.00
C ARG A 500 -0.96 -9.63 35.02
N THR A 501 -0.13 -8.98 34.21
CA THR A 501 -0.25 -7.55 33.94
C THR A 501 -1.11 -7.38 32.71
N VAL A 502 -2.29 -6.78 32.85
CA VAL A 502 -3.28 -6.67 31.78
C VAL A 502 -3.36 -5.21 31.32
N ILE A 503 -3.33 -5.00 30.01
CA ILE A 503 -3.55 -3.71 29.36
C ILE A 503 -4.84 -3.80 28.55
N VAL A 504 -5.79 -2.90 28.81
CA VAL A 504 -7.02 -2.76 28.03
C VAL A 504 -6.90 -1.54 27.11
N GLU A 505 -7.04 -1.74 25.80
CA GLU A 505 -7.20 -0.69 24.81
C GLU A 505 -8.69 -0.35 24.64
N HIS A 506 -9.09 0.78 25.22
CA HIS A 506 -10.44 1.35 25.16
C HIS A 506 -10.52 2.41 24.05
N PRO A 507 -11.50 2.37 23.13
CA PRO A 507 -11.54 3.28 21.99
C PRO A 507 -11.65 4.76 22.40
N ILE A 508 -10.94 5.64 21.71
CA ILE A 508 -11.13 7.09 21.83
C ILE A 508 -12.38 7.48 21.05
N ARG A 509 -13.27 8.25 21.67
CA ARG A 509 -14.51 8.73 21.07
C ARG A 509 -14.46 10.23 20.81
N ASP A 510 -14.69 10.62 19.57
CA ASP A 510 -14.69 12.03 19.18
C ASP A 510 -15.79 12.82 19.89
N GLY A 511 -15.44 13.95 20.49
CA GLY A 511 -16.37 14.80 21.23
C GLY A 511 -16.75 14.28 22.61
N TRP A 512 -16.14 13.19 23.09
CA TRP A 512 -16.27 12.68 24.45
C TRP A 512 -14.98 12.96 25.24
N SER A 513 -15.15 13.27 26.52
CA SER A 513 -14.06 13.31 27.49
C SER A 513 -13.90 11.94 28.15
N PHE A 514 -12.67 11.57 28.51
CA PHE A 514 -12.36 10.25 29.06
C PHE A 514 -11.68 10.36 30.42
N SER A 515 -12.04 9.47 31.35
CA SER A 515 -11.35 9.32 32.63
C SER A 515 -11.31 7.87 33.13
N SER A 516 -10.24 7.53 33.87
CA SER A 516 -10.06 6.24 34.55
C SER A 516 -8.96 6.36 35.59
N SER A 517 -9.10 5.64 36.72
CA SER A 517 -8.02 5.48 37.71
C SER A 517 -6.84 4.66 37.18
N GLU A 518 -7.07 3.82 36.17
CA GLU A 518 -6.07 2.85 35.67
C GLU A 518 -5.38 3.32 34.40
N SER A 519 -5.47 4.62 34.08
CA SER A 519 -4.92 5.19 32.84
C SER A 519 -3.41 4.96 32.72
N PHE A 520 -3.00 4.47 31.55
CA PHE A 520 -1.61 4.13 31.20
C PHE A 520 -1.29 4.58 29.76
N GLY A 521 -1.48 5.87 29.49
CA GLY A 521 -1.21 6.47 28.19
C GLY A 521 -2.28 6.13 27.12
N LYS A 522 -1.94 6.36 25.85
CA LYS A 522 -2.85 6.22 24.72
C LYS A 522 -2.12 5.91 23.42
N THR A 523 -2.86 5.38 22.45
CA THR A 523 -2.51 5.35 21.03
C THR A 523 -3.25 6.47 20.29
N ALA A 524 -3.11 6.54 18.97
CA ALA A 524 -3.90 7.46 18.15
C ALA A 524 -5.41 7.19 18.25
N THR A 525 -5.82 5.96 18.55
CA THR A 525 -7.22 5.51 18.46
C THR A 525 -7.78 4.94 19.77
N HIS A 526 -6.94 4.65 20.77
CA HIS A 526 -7.37 4.01 22.02
C HIS A 526 -6.66 4.61 23.24
N GLN A 527 -7.40 4.77 24.34
CA GLN A 527 -6.86 4.93 25.68
C GLN A 527 -6.36 3.57 26.18
N ARG A 528 -5.27 3.55 26.94
CA ARG A 528 -4.75 2.33 27.57
C ARG A 528 -5.01 2.36 29.07
N LEU A 529 -5.50 1.25 29.59
CA LEU A 529 -5.69 1.02 31.02
C LEU A 529 -4.78 -0.13 31.46
N LYS A 530 -3.97 0.03 32.51
CA LYS A 530 -3.03 -1.03 32.98
C LYS A 530 -3.40 -1.47 34.39
N THR A 531 -3.43 -2.77 34.63
CA THR A 531 -3.61 -3.31 35.98
C THR A 531 -2.87 -4.63 36.19
N VAL A 532 -2.46 -4.92 37.42
CA VAL A 532 -1.95 -6.24 37.81
C VAL A 532 -3.07 -7.04 38.45
N VAL A 533 -3.31 -8.25 37.94
CA VAL A 533 -4.32 -9.21 38.39
C VAL A 533 -3.61 -10.37 39.08
N PRO A 534 -3.77 -10.54 40.40
CA PRO A 534 -3.18 -11.67 41.12
C PRO A 534 -3.70 -13.03 40.66
N ALA A 535 -2.88 -14.07 40.85
CA ALA A 535 -3.26 -15.44 40.51
C ALA A 535 -4.61 -15.85 41.14
N ALA A 536 -5.47 -16.48 40.34
CA ALA A 536 -6.79 -16.98 40.74
C ALA A 536 -7.75 -15.94 41.35
N THR A 537 -7.60 -14.66 40.99
CA THR A 537 -8.49 -13.57 41.42
C THR A 537 -9.16 -12.88 40.24
N GLU A 538 -10.22 -12.12 40.53
CA GLU A 538 -10.81 -11.19 39.57
C GLU A 538 -10.47 -9.74 39.92
N LYS A 539 -10.30 -8.91 38.91
CA LYS A 539 -10.09 -7.47 39.08
C LYS A 539 -10.88 -6.69 38.05
N THR A 540 -11.41 -5.54 38.46
CA THR A 540 -12.18 -4.65 37.59
C THR A 540 -11.35 -3.43 37.19
N LEU A 541 -11.53 -2.99 35.95
CA LEU A 541 -11.08 -1.67 35.47
C LEU A 541 -12.31 -0.91 34.99
N THR A 542 -12.31 0.42 35.15
CA THR A 542 -13.43 1.27 34.74
C THR A 542 -12.94 2.35 33.79
N ALA A 543 -13.57 2.44 32.62
CA ALA A 543 -13.45 3.54 31.68
C ALA A 543 -14.73 4.38 31.74
N VAL A 544 -14.60 5.70 31.87
CA VAL A 544 -15.74 6.61 31.89
C VAL A 544 -15.60 7.60 30.74
N ASP A 545 -16.50 7.49 29.78
CA ASP A 545 -16.68 8.47 28.71
C ASP A 545 -17.81 9.43 29.07
N GLU A 546 -17.58 10.74 28.94
CA GLU A 546 -18.61 11.75 29.17
C GLU A 546 -18.72 12.75 28.02
N GLN A 547 -19.94 13.07 27.60
CA GLN A 547 -20.24 14.12 26.63
C GLN A 547 -21.38 15.00 27.12
N LEU A 548 -21.22 16.31 26.97
CA LEU A 548 -22.30 17.27 27.18
C LEU A 548 -22.97 17.55 25.84
N GLN A 549 -24.29 17.39 25.78
CA GLN A 549 -25.10 17.78 24.62
C GLN A 549 -26.12 18.83 25.04
N SER A 550 -26.35 19.80 24.16
CA SER A 550 -27.37 20.83 24.35
C SER A 550 -28.56 20.51 23.47
N ASN A 551 -29.69 20.19 24.09
CA ASN A 551 -30.95 19.91 23.42
C ASN A 551 -31.93 21.05 23.63
N SER A 552 -32.70 21.38 22.59
CA SER A 552 -33.71 22.44 22.63
C SER A 552 -35.09 21.84 22.39
N TYR A 553 -36.04 22.15 23.27
CA TYR A 553 -37.42 21.67 23.20
C TYR A 553 -38.40 22.85 23.28
N ALA A 554 -39.38 22.89 22.39
CA ALA A 554 -40.46 23.87 22.51
C ALA A 554 -41.43 23.41 23.62
N LEU A 555 -41.67 24.25 24.63
CA LEU A 555 -42.58 23.92 25.74
C LEU A 555 -44.03 23.71 25.29
N VAL A 556 -44.40 24.29 24.15
CA VAL A 556 -45.71 24.08 23.55
C VAL A 556 -45.92 22.63 23.09
N ASP A 557 -44.86 21.93 22.70
CA ASP A 557 -44.92 20.55 22.22
C ASP A 557 -44.55 19.53 23.31
N ALA A 558 -44.24 20.00 24.52
CA ALA A 558 -43.80 19.14 25.61
C ALA A 558 -44.94 18.32 26.21
N GLN A 559 -44.74 17.01 26.29
CA GLN A 559 -45.65 16.06 26.93
C GLN A 559 -45.62 16.23 28.47
N PRO A 560 -46.73 15.91 29.18
CA PRO A 560 -46.80 16.01 30.64
C PRO A 560 -45.66 15.28 31.36
N ASP A 561 -45.31 14.06 30.92
CA ASP A 561 -44.28 13.24 31.57
C ASP A 561 -42.87 13.83 31.41
N MET A 562 -42.57 14.45 30.26
CA MET A 562 -41.29 15.15 30.05
C MET A 562 -41.17 16.36 30.97
N LEU A 563 -42.25 17.13 31.12
CA LEU A 563 -42.30 18.30 31.99
C LEU A 563 -42.10 17.91 33.47
N LEU A 564 -42.70 16.80 33.90
CA LEU A 564 -42.47 16.23 35.23
C LEU A 564 -41.03 15.75 35.42
N GLY A 565 -40.45 15.08 34.42
CA GLY A 565 -39.05 14.66 34.45
C GLY A 565 -38.07 15.84 34.56
N TRP A 566 -38.32 16.92 33.83
CA TRP A 566 -37.54 18.16 33.93
C TRP A 566 -37.75 18.88 35.26
N SER A 567 -38.99 18.93 35.76
CA SER A 567 -39.31 19.48 37.09
C SER A 567 -38.52 18.76 38.20
N ALA A 568 -38.48 17.42 38.16
CA ALA A 568 -37.74 16.60 39.12
C ALA A 568 -36.21 16.76 39.03
N SER A 569 -35.70 17.18 37.87
CA SER A 569 -34.27 17.36 37.62
C SER A 569 -33.80 18.82 37.72
N ALA A 570 -34.72 19.77 37.86
CA ALA A 570 -34.42 21.17 38.00
C ALA A 570 -33.87 21.47 39.42
N HIS A 571 -32.80 22.26 39.46
CA HIS A 571 -32.17 22.69 40.72
C HIS A 571 -32.77 24.00 41.27
N ASP A 572 -33.46 24.77 40.41
CA ASP A 572 -34.16 25.99 40.78
C ASP A 572 -35.62 25.67 41.16
N THR A 573 -35.98 25.92 42.42
CA THR A 573 -37.33 25.70 42.96
C THR A 573 -38.40 26.44 42.16
N ALA A 574 -38.10 27.65 41.67
CA ALA A 574 -39.07 28.42 40.88
C ALA A 574 -39.34 27.76 39.52
N LEU A 575 -38.31 27.20 38.89
CA LEU A 575 -38.43 26.46 37.64
C LEU A 575 -39.16 25.12 37.86
N THR A 576 -38.83 24.39 38.92
CA THR A 576 -39.50 23.15 39.34
C THR A 576 -41.01 23.35 39.45
N ASP A 577 -41.45 24.37 40.19
CA ASP A 577 -42.87 24.64 40.42
C ASP A 577 -43.59 25.04 39.13
N LYS A 578 -42.97 25.90 38.30
CA LYS A 578 -43.56 26.32 37.01
C LYS A 578 -43.72 25.13 36.06
N LEU A 579 -42.73 24.23 35.99
CA LEU A 579 -42.80 23.03 35.14
C LEU A 579 -43.83 22.01 35.66
N ALA A 580 -43.93 21.83 36.98
CA ALA A 580 -44.94 20.96 37.57
C ALA A 580 -46.37 21.48 37.31
N ASN A 581 -46.57 22.79 37.45
CA ASN A 581 -47.85 23.44 37.11
C ASN A 581 -48.18 23.28 35.61
N LEU A 582 -47.20 23.53 34.73
CA LEU A 582 -47.38 23.32 33.29
C LEU A 582 -47.73 21.87 32.96
N ALA A 583 -47.09 20.89 33.62
CA ALA A 583 -47.36 19.48 33.43
C ALA A 583 -48.80 19.10 33.83
N GLU A 584 -49.30 19.61 34.95
CA GLU A 584 -50.66 19.33 35.42
C GLU A 584 -51.72 19.94 34.49
N VAL A 585 -51.56 21.19 34.07
CA VAL A 585 -52.49 21.83 33.12
C VAL A 585 -52.43 21.10 31.77
N ARG A 586 -51.25 20.69 31.30
CA ARG A 586 -51.12 19.88 30.07
C ARG A 586 -51.79 18.52 30.20
N LYS A 587 -51.67 17.84 31.34
CA LYS A 587 -52.35 16.57 31.60
C LYS A 587 -53.87 16.72 31.51
N GLN A 588 -54.43 17.77 32.11
CA GLN A 588 -55.86 18.07 32.03
C GLN A 588 -56.29 18.38 30.60
N GLN A 589 -55.47 19.11 29.84
CA GLN A 589 -55.75 19.42 28.44
C GLN A 589 -55.76 18.17 27.56
N VAL A 590 -54.78 17.28 27.72
CA VAL A 590 -54.73 16.00 27.00
C VAL A 590 -55.95 15.14 27.35
N ALA A 591 -56.36 15.10 28.62
CA ALA A 591 -57.58 14.40 29.02
C ALA A 591 -58.83 14.98 28.35
N ALA A 592 -58.99 16.31 28.34
CA ALA A 592 -60.11 16.98 27.67
C ALA A 592 -60.13 16.73 26.16
N GLN A 593 -58.97 16.66 25.50
CA GLN A 593 -58.86 16.31 24.09
C GLN A 593 -59.30 14.87 23.80
N ASN A 594 -58.88 13.92 24.65
CA ASN A 594 -59.32 12.53 24.53
C ASN A 594 -60.84 12.38 24.76
N ASP A 595 -61.41 13.13 25.71
CA ASP A 595 -62.86 13.15 25.96
C ASP A 595 -63.64 13.72 24.76
N LEU A 596 -63.12 14.79 24.13
CA LEU A 596 -63.70 15.35 22.90
C LEU A 596 -63.72 14.31 21.76
N GLU A 597 -62.60 13.63 21.55
CA GLU A 597 -62.52 12.56 20.54
C GLU A 597 -63.50 11.42 20.87
N SER A 598 -63.64 11.05 22.14
CA SER A 598 -64.63 10.05 22.57
C SER A 598 -66.07 10.49 22.29
N PHE A 599 -66.43 11.75 22.56
CA PHE A 599 -67.77 12.27 22.27
C PHE A 599 -68.04 12.42 20.78
N ASP A 600 -67.04 12.83 19.98
CA ASP A 600 -67.15 12.89 18.52
C ASP A 600 -67.46 11.49 17.94
N ASN A 601 -66.74 10.48 18.40
CA ASN A 601 -66.99 9.08 18.03
C ASN A 601 -68.38 8.59 18.48
N GLU A 602 -68.88 9.02 19.64
CA GLU A 602 -70.22 8.67 20.13
C GLU A 602 -71.32 9.31 19.28
N ILE A 603 -71.18 10.60 18.96
CA ILE A 603 -72.11 11.34 18.08
C ILE A 603 -72.15 10.72 16.68
N GLU A 604 -71.00 10.35 16.13
CA GLU A 604 -70.92 9.69 14.82
C GLU A 604 -71.66 8.34 14.83
N LYS A 605 -71.44 7.52 15.87
CA LYS A 605 -72.16 6.24 16.04
C LYS A 605 -73.67 6.44 16.11
N LEU A 606 -74.13 7.39 16.93
CA LEU A 606 -75.55 7.70 17.06
C LEU A 606 -76.16 8.20 15.75
N THR A 607 -75.44 9.05 15.02
CA THR A 607 -75.88 9.58 13.70
C THR A 607 -76.02 8.45 12.68
N ASN A 608 -75.05 7.53 12.63
CA ASN A 608 -75.10 6.35 11.77
C ASN A 608 -76.28 5.42 12.14
N ASP A 609 -76.54 5.25 13.44
CA ASP A 609 -77.68 4.47 13.93
C ASP A 609 -79.02 5.12 13.56
N GLN A 610 -79.13 6.46 13.60
CA GLN A 610 -80.33 7.18 13.14
C GLN A 610 -80.61 6.94 11.67
N GLU A 611 -79.60 6.97 10.81
CA GLU A 611 -79.76 6.70 9.37
C GLU A 611 -80.32 5.29 9.14
N ARG A 612 -79.81 4.29 9.87
CA ARG A 612 -80.36 2.93 9.86
C ARG A 612 -81.81 2.88 10.35
N ILE A 613 -82.14 3.61 11.42
CA ILE A 613 -83.52 3.69 11.95
C ILE A 613 -84.46 4.34 10.91
N ARG A 614 -84.04 5.41 10.23
CA ARG A 614 -84.82 6.08 9.18
C ARG A 614 -85.08 5.17 7.98
N GLN A 615 -84.07 4.43 7.54
CA GLN A 615 -84.22 3.40 6.50
C GLN A 615 -85.20 2.30 6.93
N ASN A 616 -85.09 1.83 8.17
CA ASN A 616 -86.03 0.84 8.72
C ASN A 616 -87.46 1.39 8.78
N ILE A 617 -87.68 2.65 9.19
CA ILE A 617 -89.00 3.31 9.20
C ILE A 617 -89.63 3.34 7.80
N GLY A 618 -88.83 3.60 6.76
CA GLY A 618 -89.29 3.58 5.37
C GLY A 618 -89.69 2.18 4.87
N ALA A 619 -89.16 1.12 5.47
CA ALA A 619 -89.40 -0.26 5.07
C ALA A 619 -90.60 -0.93 5.77
N VAL A 620 -91.16 -0.35 6.85
CA VAL A 620 -92.29 -0.91 7.60
C VAL A 620 -93.65 -0.26 7.28
N PRO A 621 -94.77 -1.01 7.34
CA PRO A 621 -96.12 -0.47 7.08
C PRO A 621 -96.53 0.68 8.01
N GLU A 622 -97.29 1.64 7.46
CA GLU A 622 -97.75 2.90 8.09
C GLU A 622 -98.42 2.75 9.48
N ASN A 623 -99.10 1.64 9.76
CA ASN A 623 -99.84 1.42 11.01
C ASN A 623 -99.32 0.25 11.86
N SER A 624 -98.07 -0.16 11.66
CA SER A 624 -97.47 -1.26 12.43
C SER A 624 -96.96 -0.81 13.80
N ASP A 625 -97.10 -1.67 14.82
CA ASP A 625 -96.49 -1.43 16.13
C ASP A 625 -94.95 -1.32 16.05
N LEU A 626 -94.35 -1.96 15.04
CA LEU A 626 -92.92 -1.87 14.76
C LEU A 626 -92.50 -0.46 14.30
N LYS A 627 -93.31 0.21 13.45
CA LYS A 627 -93.06 1.60 13.03
C LYS A 627 -93.13 2.56 14.23
N LYS A 628 -94.09 2.37 15.15
CA LYS A 628 -94.15 3.16 16.41
C LYS A 628 -92.89 3.00 17.27
N ARG A 629 -92.34 1.78 17.36
CA ARG A 629 -91.08 1.52 18.10
C ARG A 629 -89.88 2.21 17.45
N TYR A 630 -89.76 2.20 16.12
CA TYR A 630 -88.66 2.90 15.45
C TYR A 630 -88.77 4.42 15.51
N LEU A 631 -89.98 4.99 15.43
CA LEU A 631 -90.18 6.43 15.65
C LEU A 631 -89.79 6.84 17.08
N LYS A 632 -90.12 6.02 18.08
CA LYS A 632 -89.65 6.25 19.45
C LYS A 632 -88.13 6.13 19.57
N ALA A 633 -87.52 5.12 18.96
CA ALA A 633 -86.06 4.95 18.99
C ALA A 633 -85.32 6.10 18.29
N LEU A 634 -85.90 6.67 17.22
CA LEU A 634 -85.37 7.85 16.55
C LEU A 634 -85.42 9.07 17.49
N ALA A 635 -86.57 9.33 18.12
CA ALA A 635 -86.70 10.43 19.09
C ALA A 635 -85.75 10.25 20.29
N ASP A 636 -85.68 9.06 20.88
CA ASP A 636 -84.77 8.76 21.98
C ASP A 636 -83.28 8.94 21.55
N SER A 637 -82.94 8.64 20.29
CA SER A 637 -81.60 8.88 19.73
C SER A 637 -81.31 10.37 19.48
N GLU A 638 -82.29 11.16 19.04
CA GLU A 638 -82.16 12.62 18.91
C GLU A 638 -81.88 13.26 20.28
N ASP A 639 -82.59 12.82 21.32
CA ASP A 639 -82.34 13.26 22.70
C ASP A 639 -80.94 12.87 23.19
N GLN A 640 -80.44 11.68 22.85
CA GLN A 640 -79.08 11.24 23.17
C GLN A 640 -78.01 12.07 22.45
N ILE A 641 -78.17 12.34 21.15
CA ILE A 641 -77.24 13.20 20.40
C ILE A 641 -77.21 14.60 21.01
N ALA A 642 -78.37 15.16 21.36
CA ALA A 642 -78.45 16.46 22.03
C ALA A 642 -77.70 16.47 23.37
N ALA A 643 -77.90 15.43 24.19
CA ALA A 643 -77.23 15.30 25.49
C ALA A 643 -75.71 15.12 25.39
N VAL A 644 -75.22 14.31 24.43
CA VAL A 644 -73.78 14.14 24.17
C VAL A 644 -73.19 15.42 23.58
N GLY A 645 -73.92 16.10 22.69
CA GLY A 645 -73.53 17.39 22.12
C GLY A 645 -73.36 18.49 23.18
N GLU A 646 -74.24 18.56 24.18
CA GLU A 646 -74.11 19.50 25.30
C GLU A 646 -72.86 19.22 26.15
N LYS A 647 -72.59 17.95 26.47
CA LYS A 647 -71.37 17.53 27.19
C LYS A 647 -70.11 17.87 26.40
N ARG A 648 -70.09 17.55 25.10
CA ARG A 648 -68.99 17.88 24.20
C ARG A 648 -68.73 19.38 24.14
N ALA A 649 -69.78 20.21 24.04
CA ALA A 649 -69.65 21.66 24.06
C ALA A 649 -69.09 22.19 25.38
N GLY A 650 -69.43 21.55 26.51
CA GLY A 650 -68.81 21.81 27.81
C GLY A 650 -67.32 21.52 27.83
N VAL A 651 -66.91 20.30 27.43
CA VAL A 651 -65.50 19.90 27.39
C VAL A 651 -64.69 20.71 26.37
N GLN A 652 -65.30 21.15 25.26
CA GLN A 652 -64.63 22.02 24.28
C GLN A 652 -64.23 23.36 24.92
N LYS A 653 -65.15 24.00 25.66
CA LYS A 653 -64.85 25.25 26.37
C LYS A 653 -63.75 25.06 27.41
N ASP A 654 -63.75 23.92 28.12
CA ASP A 654 -62.70 23.58 29.06
C ASP A 654 -61.35 23.34 28.38
N SER A 655 -61.32 22.64 27.24
CA SER A 655 -60.12 22.43 26.42
C SER A 655 -59.53 23.75 25.92
N ASP A 656 -60.37 24.67 25.43
CA ASP A 656 -59.96 26.00 24.97
C ASP A 656 -59.40 26.86 26.12
N ARG A 657 -60.04 26.78 27.30
CA ARG A 657 -59.59 27.44 28.53
C ARG A 657 -58.22 26.89 28.97
N LEU A 658 -58.06 25.56 29.00
CA LEU A 658 -56.81 24.90 29.36
C LEU A 658 -55.70 25.23 28.35
N GLY A 659 -56.01 25.30 27.05
CA GLY A 659 -55.06 25.73 26.03
C GLY A 659 -54.59 27.18 26.22
N SER A 660 -55.49 28.07 26.60
CA SER A 660 -55.16 29.46 26.93
C SER A 660 -54.27 29.55 28.19
N GLN A 661 -54.59 28.75 29.22
CA GLN A 661 -53.80 28.67 30.45
C GLN A 661 -52.38 28.13 30.18
N VAL A 662 -52.22 27.11 29.33
CA VAL A 662 -50.90 26.63 28.91
C VAL A 662 -50.10 27.74 28.24
N ALA A 663 -50.70 28.48 27.30
CA ALA A 663 -50.02 29.57 26.61
C ALA A 663 -49.60 30.70 27.55
N GLU A 664 -50.42 31.00 28.56
CA GLU A 664 -50.10 32.00 29.59
C GLU A 664 -48.96 31.54 30.49
N ILE A 665 -48.98 30.28 30.94
CA ILE A 665 -47.90 29.69 31.74
C ILE A 665 -46.57 29.70 30.95
N ILE A 666 -46.59 29.34 29.67
CA ILE A 666 -45.41 29.36 28.81
C ILE A 666 -44.82 30.77 28.67
N ARG A 667 -45.66 31.81 28.53
CA ARG A 667 -45.23 33.21 28.48
C ARG A 667 -44.66 33.74 29.79
N ALA A 668 -44.98 33.09 30.91
CA ALA A 668 -44.56 33.49 32.24
C ALA A 668 -43.23 32.86 32.68
N PHE A 669 -42.64 31.97 31.86
CA PHE A 669 -41.24 31.54 32.02
C PHE A 669 -40.31 32.66 31.62
#